data_AF-A0A1X9SRT6-F1
#
_entry.id   AF-A0A1X9SRT6-F1
#
_cell.length_a   1.000
_cell.length_b   1.000
_cell.length_c   1.000
_cell.angle_alpha   90.00
_cell.angle_beta   90.00
_cell.angle_gamma   90.00
#
_symmetry.space_group_name_H-M   'P 1'
#
loop_
_entity.id
_entity.type
_entity.pdbx_description
1 polymer ?
#
loop_
_entity_poly.entity_id
_entity_poly.type
_entity_poly.pdbx_seq_one_letter_code
_entity_poly.pdbx_strand_id
1 'polypeptide(L)'
;MRITNQLMNFNNVYNYQKNSNSLYKSHQAFSTGLKINYAYEGSGIYVDAARLEYESNLLKQVESTTLKATEFSKNSDKALNDFVLKLTEFKTKLIQAANDIHDVTSRNAIANDLEGIKQNLIDIANTTINGQYLFSGTALDTMPIDDLGNYNGNAESIKAVIGTNQTSNYNINGQSLFLGSDNDYKKVITTNVNLVNNYNKFANPDEPIKYVGLGDDLRDLIGTNYRSEEFNKANPPKEDDFTKDAVKDQPTTFFLQGRKPDGSTFSTKVTMTPDSSIQSLLDNIGYALGNDKEGKNPLVQVALNNSGQIEITDIRNGNQMMELHLFGLTPQQSTEKYKVGEYEINIDPQTSGNYKITTTKDANGNITEITAVNNNNNQTYTINLSNTNQLQVNNQVVQNIGNPPFTLDLNDLGNNGIDATDFTAFNPNNADQVREMSSTKVRDKDGSWVDVSDLTDLETIEENVKNGKVYLTEFIKSDFKDTLGVKNDATDYNKLQFAQKDNILTGSVSQVVKGKNTFATDATKLKDVAGAGLQDNPDSNMTMHIKSKNGKYYQVKIDFSDPLSASVPKATQLTITETNADGTPIIPPGGFTPVPVYQGNIMLGKYNEATKTTDGVVTQADDISYKQLNDIVAMVAAGNLPDDRVGNTVAKNLSDQNLFPNVAINNANDLKTRLKTNVNDPATEAIIDQAVDAAGLTFPVTNKQEAIGKVKDLIINNADYATARFEAYNKAVDGANASVNVELNYRGQMQITDKSATVSNIEISIFETFSADKPEFGKEANSTVAGSLFNFNANNMISIDEPSVDIFKDLDAMIAAVRDGSYRGNPDGTNARTTGIQGALKRIDHIQDHVNKLHTQIGSYTNVLESSSSRASMLYVNVESIKNDVIGADLGESMLIYKQYLTQFEAMLQTSSMISKISLLNYM
;
A
#
# COMPACT_ATOMS: atom_id res chain seq x y z
N MET A 1 37.10 -79.59 -72.71
CA MET A 1 36.59 -78.27 -72.28
C MET A 1 37.78 -77.39 -71.95
N ARG A 2 38.01 -76.32 -72.73
CA ARG A 2 39.11 -75.38 -72.51
C ARG A 2 38.66 -74.39 -71.44
N ILE A 3 38.92 -74.71 -70.16
CA ILE A 3 38.83 -73.73 -69.08
C ILE A 3 40.02 -72.79 -69.29
N THR A 4 39.74 -71.56 -69.73
CA THR A 4 40.76 -70.56 -70.03
C THR A 4 41.48 -70.16 -68.74
N ASN A 5 42.82 -70.17 -68.75
CA ASN A 5 43.68 -69.64 -67.67
C ASN A 5 43.22 -68.25 -67.15
N GLN A 6 42.58 -67.44 -68.00
CA GLN A 6 41.98 -66.16 -67.62
C GLN A 6 40.84 -66.30 -66.61
N LEU A 7 39.96 -67.30 -66.71
CA LEU A 7 38.85 -67.51 -65.76
C LEU A 7 39.36 -68.02 -64.41
N MET A 8 40.39 -68.87 -64.40
CA MET A 8 41.00 -69.39 -63.18
C MET A 8 41.82 -68.32 -62.44
N ASN A 9 42.56 -67.48 -63.18
CA ASN A 9 43.22 -66.30 -62.62
C ASN A 9 42.23 -65.25 -62.14
N PHE A 10 41.14 -65.00 -62.87
CA PHE A 10 40.09 -64.08 -62.44
C PHE A 10 39.41 -64.57 -61.15
N ASN A 11 39.07 -65.86 -61.06
CA ASN A 11 38.51 -66.44 -59.83
C ASN A 11 39.50 -66.40 -58.65
N ASN A 12 40.80 -66.64 -58.89
CA ASN A 12 41.83 -66.51 -57.85
C ASN A 12 42.01 -65.07 -57.37
N VAL A 13 42.05 -64.09 -58.28
CA VAL A 13 42.14 -62.65 -57.92
C VAL A 13 40.87 -62.19 -57.22
N TYR A 14 39.70 -62.61 -57.68
CA TYR A 14 38.42 -62.31 -57.04
C TYR A 14 38.34 -62.89 -55.63
N ASN A 15 38.72 -64.17 -55.45
CA ASN A 15 38.76 -64.80 -54.14
C ASN A 15 39.84 -64.16 -53.24
N TYR A 16 40.99 -63.77 -53.80
CA TYR A 16 42.06 -63.08 -53.08
C TYR A 16 41.58 -61.71 -52.56
N GLN A 17 40.97 -60.91 -53.42
CA GLN A 17 40.39 -59.61 -53.06
C GLN A 17 39.27 -59.77 -52.03
N LYS A 18 38.41 -60.78 -52.19
CA LYS A 18 37.36 -61.11 -51.22
C LYS A 18 37.94 -61.49 -49.86
N ASN A 19 38.93 -62.37 -49.81
CA ASN A 19 39.53 -62.84 -48.54
C ASN A 19 40.37 -61.75 -47.87
N SER A 20 41.08 -60.94 -48.66
CA SER A 20 41.80 -59.74 -48.19
C SER A 20 40.84 -58.72 -47.57
N ASN A 21 39.67 -58.50 -48.18
CA ASN A 21 38.64 -57.62 -47.63
C ASN A 21 38.02 -58.19 -46.34
N SER A 22 37.69 -59.49 -46.30
CA SER A 22 37.21 -60.15 -45.08
C SER A 22 38.25 -60.14 -43.94
N LEU A 23 39.53 -60.32 -44.26
CA LEU A 23 40.64 -60.21 -43.32
C LEU A 23 40.76 -58.78 -42.78
N TYR A 24 40.67 -57.77 -43.64
CA TYR A 24 40.70 -56.37 -43.23
C TYR A 24 39.52 -56.02 -42.32
N LYS A 25 38.31 -56.46 -42.67
CA LYS A 25 37.10 -56.23 -41.85
C LYS A 25 37.18 -56.91 -40.49
N SER A 26 37.61 -58.18 -40.43
CA SER A 26 37.79 -58.91 -39.16
C SER A 26 38.90 -58.30 -38.29
N HIS A 27 40.01 -57.85 -38.90
CA HIS A 27 41.05 -57.08 -38.20
C HIS A 27 40.48 -55.78 -37.62
N GLN A 28 39.67 -55.06 -38.41
CA GLN A 28 39.07 -53.80 -37.97
C GLN A 28 38.08 -54.02 -36.84
N ALA A 29 37.21 -55.03 -36.91
CA ALA A 29 36.26 -55.37 -35.84
C ALA A 29 36.99 -55.79 -34.55
N PHE A 30 38.06 -56.58 -34.67
CA PHE A 30 38.94 -56.93 -33.54
C PHE A 30 39.65 -55.71 -32.95
N SER A 31 40.20 -54.83 -33.80
CA SER A 31 40.96 -53.66 -33.36
C SER A 31 40.08 -52.56 -32.76
N THR A 32 38.85 -52.42 -33.24
CA THR A 32 37.90 -51.36 -32.79
C THR A 32 36.97 -51.85 -31.70
N GLY A 33 36.81 -53.17 -31.53
CA GLY A 33 35.83 -53.77 -30.63
C GLY A 33 34.39 -53.56 -31.09
N LEU A 34 34.16 -53.13 -32.33
CA LEU A 34 32.84 -52.86 -32.90
C LEU A 34 32.54 -53.79 -34.08
N LYS A 35 31.29 -54.25 -34.20
CA LYS A 35 30.77 -55.06 -35.31
C LYS A 35 30.78 -54.31 -36.64
N ILE A 36 30.58 -53.00 -36.60
CA ILE A 36 30.59 -52.10 -37.76
C ILE A 36 31.34 -50.81 -37.40
N ASN A 37 32.00 -50.19 -38.38
CA ASN A 37 32.63 -48.88 -38.25
C ASN A 37 31.94 -47.81 -39.11
N TYR A 38 31.27 -48.22 -40.19
CA TYR A 38 30.59 -47.30 -41.10
C TYR A 38 29.12 -47.67 -41.33
N ALA A 39 28.28 -46.66 -41.57
CA ALA A 39 26.84 -46.84 -41.75
C ALA A 39 26.47 -47.77 -42.93
N TYR A 40 27.31 -47.86 -43.97
CA TYR A 40 27.07 -48.74 -45.11
C TYR A 40 27.31 -50.23 -44.80
N GLU A 41 27.96 -50.56 -43.68
CA GLU A 41 28.26 -51.93 -43.28
C GLU A 41 27.07 -52.61 -42.61
N GLY A 42 26.15 -51.83 -42.04
CA GLY A 42 24.91 -52.30 -41.44
C GLY A 42 24.03 -51.13 -40.99
N SER A 43 23.13 -50.66 -41.85
CA SER A 43 22.31 -49.48 -41.57
C SER A 43 21.42 -49.64 -40.32
N GLY A 44 20.85 -50.82 -40.10
CA GLY A 44 20.03 -51.10 -38.91
C GLY A 44 20.82 -50.98 -37.60
N ILE A 45 21.97 -51.67 -37.51
CA ILE A 45 22.88 -51.62 -36.35
C ILE A 45 23.36 -50.18 -36.13
N TYR A 46 23.69 -49.45 -37.20
CA TYR A 46 24.13 -48.07 -37.11
C TYR A 46 23.04 -47.13 -36.58
N VAL A 47 21.81 -47.24 -37.09
CA VAL A 47 20.67 -46.41 -36.64
C VAL A 47 20.34 -46.68 -35.18
N ASP A 48 20.30 -47.95 -34.76
CA ASP A 48 20.04 -48.30 -33.37
C ASP A 48 21.19 -47.84 -32.45
N ALA A 49 22.44 -48.03 -32.85
CA ALA A 49 23.60 -47.55 -32.10
C ALA A 49 23.61 -46.03 -31.95
N ALA A 50 23.28 -45.28 -33.02
CA ALA A 50 23.20 -43.83 -32.99
C ALA A 50 22.06 -43.33 -32.08
N ARG A 51 20.90 -44.01 -32.09
CA ARG A 51 19.79 -43.71 -31.17
C ARG A 51 20.20 -43.94 -29.71
N LEU A 52 20.78 -45.11 -29.41
CA LEU A 52 21.24 -45.47 -28.07
C LEU A 52 22.36 -44.56 -27.58
N GLU A 53 23.25 -44.11 -28.47
CA GLU A 53 24.29 -43.13 -28.13
C GLU A 53 23.70 -41.76 -27.80
N TYR A 54 22.71 -41.31 -28.56
CA TYR A 54 21.96 -40.10 -28.22
C TYR A 54 21.26 -40.22 -26.86
N GLU A 55 20.59 -41.34 -26.59
CA GLU A 55 19.94 -41.62 -25.30
C GLU A 55 20.96 -41.66 -24.15
N SER A 56 22.10 -42.32 -24.34
CA SER A 56 23.21 -42.40 -23.38
C SER A 56 23.78 -41.01 -23.04
N ASN A 57 24.04 -40.18 -24.05
CA ASN A 57 24.51 -38.81 -23.85
C ASN A 57 23.49 -37.94 -23.12
N LEU A 58 22.20 -38.08 -23.45
CA LEU A 58 21.12 -37.38 -22.76
C LEU A 58 21.05 -37.80 -21.28
N LEU A 59 21.13 -39.10 -20.99
CA LEU A 59 21.10 -39.61 -19.61
C LEU A 59 22.30 -39.13 -18.78
N LYS A 60 23.49 -39.06 -19.37
CA LYS A 60 24.68 -38.44 -18.75
C LYS A 60 24.49 -36.96 -18.47
N GLN A 61 23.89 -36.22 -19.39
CA GLN A 61 23.59 -34.80 -19.17
C GLN A 61 22.60 -34.64 -18.01
N VAL A 62 21.53 -35.44 -17.98
CA VAL A 62 20.57 -35.46 -16.88
C VAL A 62 21.30 -35.73 -15.56
N GLU A 63 22.04 -36.84 -15.45
CA GLU A 63 22.82 -37.20 -14.26
C GLU A 63 23.73 -36.07 -13.77
N SER A 64 24.50 -35.44 -14.68
CA SER A 64 25.40 -34.34 -14.31
C SER A 64 24.64 -33.09 -13.84
N THR A 65 23.54 -32.72 -14.50
CA THR A 65 22.74 -31.56 -14.12
C THR A 65 21.98 -31.79 -12.82
N THR A 66 21.43 -32.99 -12.61
CA THR A 66 20.73 -33.35 -11.36
C THR A 66 21.69 -33.45 -10.19
N LEU A 67 22.92 -33.93 -10.39
CA LEU A 67 23.92 -33.98 -9.32
C LEU A 67 24.28 -32.56 -8.83
N LYS A 68 24.59 -31.64 -9.76
CA LYS A 68 24.88 -30.23 -9.41
C LYS A 68 23.70 -29.55 -8.72
N ALA A 69 22.50 -29.77 -9.25
CA ALA A 69 21.27 -29.24 -8.67
C ALA A 69 20.99 -29.82 -7.27
N THR A 70 21.29 -31.10 -7.06
CA THR A 70 21.17 -31.76 -5.75
C THR A 70 22.13 -31.15 -4.75
N GLU A 71 23.40 -30.91 -5.13
CA GLU A 71 24.38 -30.24 -4.27
C GLU A 71 23.90 -28.84 -3.88
N PHE A 72 23.43 -28.03 -4.83
CA PHE A 72 22.89 -26.71 -4.54
C PHE A 72 21.68 -26.77 -3.59
N SER A 73 20.74 -27.67 -3.87
CA SER A 73 19.51 -27.86 -3.08
C SER A 73 19.82 -28.31 -1.65
N LYS A 74 20.78 -29.23 -1.45
CA LYS A 74 21.23 -29.66 -0.11
C LYS A 74 21.90 -28.56 0.70
N ASN A 75 22.67 -27.70 0.05
CA ASN A 75 23.29 -26.57 0.74
C ASN A 75 22.23 -25.51 1.13
N SER A 76 21.23 -25.31 0.27
CA SER A 76 20.08 -24.46 0.58
C SER A 76 19.24 -25.01 1.74
N ASP A 77 18.98 -26.33 1.74
CA ASP A 77 18.30 -27.06 2.82
C ASP A 77 19.02 -26.90 4.16
N LYS A 78 20.35 -27.13 4.18
CA LYS A 78 21.16 -26.91 5.38
C LYS A 78 21.10 -25.47 5.87
N ALA A 79 21.24 -24.49 4.98
CA ALA A 79 21.18 -23.08 5.33
C ALA A 79 19.79 -22.70 5.91
N LEU A 80 18.70 -23.22 5.34
CA LEU A 80 17.35 -23.02 5.88
C LEU A 80 17.16 -23.69 7.25
N ASN A 81 17.71 -24.88 7.47
CA ASN A 81 17.70 -25.50 8.79
C ASN A 81 18.42 -24.62 9.83
N ASP A 82 19.60 -24.10 9.51
CA ASP A 82 20.35 -23.20 10.39
C ASP A 82 19.56 -21.88 10.64
N PHE A 83 18.85 -21.38 9.62
CA PHE A 83 17.97 -20.22 9.73
C PHE A 83 16.81 -20.46 10.70
N VAL A 84 16.12 -21.61 10.59
CA VAL A 84 15.03 -22.01 11.50
C VAL A 84 15.52 -22.13 12.95
N LEU A 85 16.70 -22.70 13.17
CA LEU A 85 17.31 -22.79 14.50
C LEU A 85 17.58 -21.40 15.09
N LYS A 86 18.07 -20.46 14.27
CA LYS A 86 18.32 -19.07 14.70
C LYS A 86 17.04 -18.29 14.97
N LEU A 87 15.98 -18.48 14.19
CA LEU A 87 14.65 -17.94 14.53
C LEU A 87 14.10 -18.52 15.84
N THR A 88 14.39 -19.80 16.13
CA THR A 88 14.00 -20.44 17.40
C THR A 88 14.73 -19.83 18.59
N GLU A 89 16.04 -19.55 18.43
CA GLU A 89 16.84 -18.81 19.41
C GLU A 89 16.28 -17.39 19.61
N PHE A 90 15.97 -16.68 18.51
CA PHE A 90 15.37 -15.34 18.54
C PHE A 90 14.04 -15.33 19.32
N LYS A 91 13.13 -16.25 18.99
CA LYS A 91 11.85 -16.42 19.70
C LYS A 91 12.06 -16.70 21.20
N THR A 92 13.03 -17.53 21.55
CA THR A 92 13.34 -17.83 22.95
C THR A 92 13.78 -16.58 23.71
N LYS A 93 14.62 -15.74 23.09
CA LYS A 93 15.03 -14.44 23.64
C LYS A 93 13.87 -13.44 23.73
N LEU A 94 12.95 -13.44 22.78
CA LEU A 94 11.71 -12.64 22.87
C LEU A 94 10.82 -13.09 24.03
N ILE A 95 10.65 -14.40 24.22
CA ILE A 95 9.92 -14.95 25.38
C ILE A 95 10.62 -14.55 26.69
N GLN A 96 11.96 -14.58 26.72
CA GLN A 96 12.73 -14.09 27.86
C GLN A 96 12.49 -12.59 28.11
N ALA A 97 12.43 -11.76 27.06
CA ALA A 97 12.10 -10.35 27.20
C ALA A 97 10.65 -10.09 27.66
N ALA A 98 9.74 -11.01 27.33
CA ALA A 98 8.32 -10.93 27.71
C ALA A 98 8.07 -11.38 29.16
N ASN A 99 8.90 -12.29 29.68
CA ASN A 99 8.82 -12.81 31.05
C ASN A 99 9.66 -11.94 31.99
N ASP A 100 9.09 -11.48 33.11
CA ASP A 100 9.68 -10.63 34.16
C ASP A 100 9.69 -9.10 33.93
N ILE A 101 9.66 -8.38 35.06
CA ILE A 101 9.92 -6.94 35.14
C ILE A 101 11.42 -6.75 34.91
N HIS A 102 11.81 -6.57 33.66
CA HIS A 102 13.18 -6.20 33.29
C HIS A 102 13.40 -4.71 33.50
N ASP A 103 14.54 -4.33 34.06
CA ASP A 103 15.01 -2.95 34.01
C ASP A 103 15.50 -2.57 32.60
N VAL A 104 15.71 -1.28 32.36
CA VAL A 104 16.13 -0.76 31.05
C VAL A 104 17.45 -1.41 30.59
N THR A 105 18.39 -1.62 31.50
CA THR A 105 19.69 -2.23 31.21
C THR A 105 19.55 -3.67 30.71
N SER A 106 18.75 -4.48 31.40
CA SER A 106 18.51 -5.89 31.07
C SER A 106 17.78 -6.02 29.74
N ARG A 107 16.78 -5.17 29.47
CA ARG A 107 16.09 -5.14 28.17
C ARG A 107 17.02 -4.76 27.03
N ASN A 108 17.86 -3.75 27.22
CA ASN A 108 18.84 -3.34 26.20
C ASN A 108 19.87 -4.44 25.94
N ALA A 109 20.29 -5.19 26.96
CA ALA A 109 21.15 -6.35 26.77
C ALA A 109 20.46 -7.44 25.93
N ILE A 110 19.20 -7.78 26.23
CA ILE A 110 18.43 -8.75 25.43
C ILE A 110 18.23 -8.25 23.99
N ALA A 111 17.93 -6.97 23.81
CA ALA A 111 17.81 -6.37 22.48
C ALA A 111 19.12 -6.44 21.68
N ASN A 112 20.27 -6.26 22.32
CA ASN A 112 21.57 -6.41 21.67
C ASN A 112 21.87 -7.87 21.32
N ASP A 113 21.47 -8.84 22.16
CA ASP A 113 21.53 -10.26 21.80
C ASP A 113 20.66 -10.57 20.57
N LEU A 114 19.43 -10.04 20.53
CA LEU A 114 18.51 -10.20 19.40
C LEU A 114 19.07 -9.58 18.11
N GLU A 115 19.70 -8.40 18.20
CA GLU A 115 20.43 -7.77 17.08
C GLU A 115 21.57 -8.68 16.57
N GLY A 116 22.33 -9.28 17.48
CA GLY A 116 23.36 -10.26 17.12
C GLY A 116 22.77 -11.49 16.42
N ILE A 117 21.63 -12.01 16.88
CA ILE A 117 20.94 -13.13 16.22
C ILE A 117 20.44 -12.71 14.82
N LYS A 118 19.89 -11.49 14.69
CA LYS A 118 19.49 -10.92 13.38
C LYS A 118 20.67 -10.88 12.42
N GLN A 119 21.85 -10.44 12.87
CA GLN A 119 23.05 -10.42 12.04
C GLN A 119 23.44 -11.85 11.59
N ASN A 120 23.37 -12.83 12.48
CA ASN A 120 23.60 -14.23 12.08
C ASN A 120 22.58 -14.73 11.05
N LEU A 121 21.32 -14.31 11.14
CA LEU A 121 20.30 -14.63 10.14
C LEU A 121 20.62 -13.99 8.77
N ILE A 122 21.12 -12.75 8.75
CA ILE A 122 21.62 -12.09 7.53
C ILE A 122 22.80 -12.88 6.94
N ASP A 123 23.75 -13.30 7.77
CA ASP A 123 24.91 -14.07 7.33
C ASP A 123 24.49 -15.42 6.69
N ILE A 124 23.50 -16.09 7.28
CA ILE A 124 22.92 -17.33 6.72
C ILE A 124 22.20 -17.03 5.40
N ALA A 125 21.41 -15.96 5.32
CA ALA A 125 20.73 -15.53 4.11
C ALA A 125 21.71 -15.19 2.96
N ASN A 126 22.94 -14.80 3.30
CA ASN A 126 24.02 -14.50 2.36
C ASN A 126 24.99 -15.68 2.14
N THR A 127 24.60 -16.90 2.49
CA THR A 127 25.43 -18.10 2.25
C THR A 127 25.75 -18.29 0.77
N THR A 128 27.01 -18.63 0.48
CA THR A 128 27.51 -18.88 -0.88
C THR A 128 28.07 -20.29 -1.06
N ILE A 129 27.95 -20.82 -2.28
CA ILE A 129 28.62 -22.03 -2.75
C ILE A 129 29.33 -21.74 -4.07
N ASN A 130 30.64 -21.99 -4.16
CA ASN A 130 31.44 -21.72 -5.36
C ASN A 130 31.30 -20.26 -5.88
N GLY A 131 31.11 -19.30 -4.98
CA GLY A 131 30.89 -17.89 -5.31
C GLY A 131 29.47 -17.55 -5.77
N GLN A 132 28.53 -18.49 -5.70
CA GLN A 132 27.12 -18.29 -6.04
C GLN A 132 26.27 -18.22 -4.77
N TYR A 133 25.44 -17.19 -4.63
CA TYR A 133 24.51 -17.04 -3.52
C TYR A 133 23.32 -17.99 -3.65
N LEU A 134 22.92 -18.60 -2.52
CA LEU A 134 21.86 -19.62 -2.52
C LEU A 134 20.45 -19.03 -2.71
N PHE A 135 20.22 -17.82 -2.18
CA PHE A 135 18.89 -17.21 -2.08
C PHE A 135 18.71 -15.96 -2.97
N SER A 136 19.57 -15.71 -3.96
CA SER A 136 19.45 -14.55 -4.86
C SER A 136 18.58 -14.80 -6.11
N GLY A 137 17.89 -15.95 -6.17
CA GLY A 137 17.13 -16.34 -7.35
C GLY A 137 18.06 -16.76 -8.48
N THR A 138 17.94 -16.14 -9.67
CA THR A 138 18.87 -16.36 -10.79
C THR A 138 20.08 -15.39 -10.77
N ALA A 139 20.04 -14.35 -9.94
CA ALA A 139 21.13 -13.37 -9.78
C ALA A 139 22.24 -13.90 -8.84
N LEU A 140 22.86 -15.02 -9.22
CA LEU A 140 23.76 -15.80 -8.36
C LEU A 140 25.00 -15.03 -7.85
N ASP A 141 25.37 -13.92 -8.48
CA ASP A 141 26.49 -13.04 -8.13
C ASP A 141 26.08 -11.83 -7.26
N THR A 142 24.79 -11.65 -7.01
CA THR A 142 24.26 -10.56 -6.19
C THR A 142 24.03 -11.03 -4.77
N MET A 143 24.59 -10.30 -3.80
CA MET A 143 24.35 -10.53 -2.37
C MET A 143 22.86 -10.38 -2.05
N PRO A 144 22.18 -11.43 -1.53
CA PRO A 144 20.74 -11.43 -1.30
C PRO A 144 20.26 -10.32 -0.36
N ILE A 145 20.90 -10.13 0.79
CA ILE A 145 20.45 -9.23 1.86
C ILE A 145 21.57 -8.24 2.19
N ASP A 146 21.25 -6.95 2.24
CA ASP A 146 22.19 -5.91 2.72
C ASP A 146 22.20 -5.78 4.24
N ASP A 147 23.08 -4.94 4.79
CA ASP A 147 23.20 -4.70 6.23
C ASP A 147 21.92 -4.09 6.86
N LEU A 148 21.04 -3.50 6.04
CA LEU A 148 19.77 -2.92 6.44
C LEU A 148 18.61 -3.92 6.33
N GLY A 149 18.87 -5.17 5.91
CA GLY A 149 17.85 -6.21 5.75
C GLY A 149 17.06 -6.12 4.44
N ASN A 150 17.45 -5.28 3.48
CA ASN A 150 16.76 -5.19 2.19
C ASN A 150 17.21 -6.31 1.24
N TYR A 151 16.25 -6.86 0.49
CA TYR A 151 16.50 -7.89 -0.50
C TYR A 151 16.90 -7.31 -1.86
N ASN A 152 18.01 -7.82 -2.43
CA ASN A 152 18.59 -7.35 -3.69
C ASN A 152 18.61 -8.43 -4.80
N GLY A 153 18.10 -9.63 -4.53
CA GLY A 153 18.00 -10.70 -5.52
C GLY A 153 16.76 -10.57 -6.42
N ASN A 154 16.42 -11.64 -7.14
CA ASN A 154 15.21 -11.69 -7.96
C ASN A 154 14.29 -12.86 -7.59
N ALA A 155 13.04 -12.79 -8.07
CA ALA A 155 12.01 -13.79 -7.80
C ALA A 155 12.08 -15.04 -8.72
N GLU A 156 13.16 -15.21 -9.48
CA GLU A 156 13.25 -16.26 -10.50
C GLU A 156 13.79 -17.57 -9.94
N SER A 157 13.21 -18.69 -10.37
CA SER A 157 13.67 -20.04 -10.02
C SER A 157 14.62 -20.62 -11.06
N ILE A 158 15.60 -21.39 -10.58
CA ILE A 158 16.55 -22.12 -11.42
C ILE A 158 16.08 -23.56 -11.59
N LYS A 159 16.19 -24.06 -12.82
CA LYS A 159 15.68 -25.36 -13.23
C LYS A 159 16.79 -26.28 -13.71
N ALA A 160 16.73 -27.55 -13.30
CA ALA A 160 17.58 -28.62 -13.78
C ALA A 160 16.78 -29.57 -14.67
N VAL A 161 17.43 -30.10 -15.71
CA VAL A 161 16.82 -31.09 -16.61
C VAL A 161 16.82 -32.45 -15.91
N ILE A 162 15.65 -33.02 -15.70
CA ILE A 162 15.48 -34.33 -15.02
C ILE A 162 15.10 -35.46 -15.98
N GLY A 163 14.95 -35.15 -17.27
CA GLY A 163 14.59 -36.10 -18.33
C GLY A 163 14.18 -35.40 -19.61
N THR A 164 13.71 -36.17 -20.60
CA THR A 164 13.26 -35.64 -21.89
C THR A 164 12.07 -34.69 -21.69
N ASN A 165 12.26 -33.41 -22.01
CA ASN A 165 11.27 -32.33 -21.82
C ASN A 165 10.75 -32.17 -20.39
N GLN A 166 11.51 -32.62 -19.38
CA GLN A 166 11.14 -32.48 -17.97
C GLN A 166 12.23 -31.73 -17.20
N THR A 167 11.81 -30.77 -16.37
CA THR A 167 12.69 -29.99 -15.52
C THR A 167 12.13 -29.90 -14.11
N SER A 168 13.01 -29.85 -13.11
CA SER A 168 12.65 -29.56 -11.71
C SER A 168 13.35 -28.29 -11.24
N ASN A 169 12.67 -27.51 -10.39
CA ASN A 169 13.33 -26.46 -9.63
C ASN A 169 14.30 -27.08 -8.62
N TYR A 170 15.34 -26.34 -8.26
CA TYR A 170 16.31 -26.78 -7.24
C TYR A 170 16.76 -25.67 -6.28
N ASN A 171 16.19 -24.46 -6.37
CA ASN A 171 16.41 -23.37 -5.44
C ASN A 171 15.08 -22.87 -4.85
N ILE A 172 15.18 -22.20 -3.70
CA ILE A 172 14.17 -21.28 -3.21
C ILE A 172 14.62 -19.88 -3.61
N ASN A 173 13.77 -19.10 -4.29
CA ASN A 173 14.09 -17.72 -4.59
C ASN A 173 13.95 -16.88 -3.30
N GLY A 174 14.87 -15.95 -3.07
CA GLY A 174 14.88 -15.17 -1.83
C GLY A 174 13.72 -14.19 -1.72
N GLN A 175 13.14 -13.73 -2.83
CA GLN A 175 11.95 -12.87 -2.77
C GLN A 175 10.80 -13.59 -2.05
N SER A 176 10.53 -14.85 -2.41
CA SER A 176 9.50 -15.66 -1.76
C SER A 176 9.84 -16.02 -0.31
N LEU A 177 11.14 -16.11 0.04
CA LEU A 177 11.59 -16.45 1.39
C LEU A 177 11.58 -15.26 2.35
N PHE A 178 12.07 -14.11 1.92
CA PHE A 178 12.28 -12.96 2.80
C PHE A 178 11.11 -11.98 2.74
N LEU A 179 10.43 -11.90 1.59
CA LEU A 179 9.39 -10.90 1.27
C LEU A 179 8.09 -11.56 0.75
N GLY A 180 7.87 -12.84 1.07
CA GLY A 180 6.79 -13.66 0.54
C GLY A 180 5.40 -13.36 1.12
N SER A 181 4.44 -14.21 0.81
CA SER A 181 3.09 -14.13 1.37
C SER A 181 2.50 -15.52 1.56
N ASP A 182 1.89 -15.74 2.73
CA ASP A 182 1.28 -17.00 3.13
C ASP A 182 -0.24 -16.89 3.14
N ASN A 183 -0.89 -17.59 2.19
CA ASN A 183 -2.33 -17.54 1.99
C ASN A 183 -3.15 -18.24 3.07
N ASP A 184 -2.51 -18.95 4.00
CA ASP A 184 -3.12 -19.64 5.15
C ASP A 184 -3.09 -18.81 6.44
N TYR A 185 -2.37 -17.68 6.44
CA TYR A 185 -2.37 -16.72 7.54
C TYR A 185 -3.50 -15.69 7.42
N LYS A 186 -3.82 -15.05 8.55
CA LYS A 186 -4.93 -14.10 8.69
C LYS A 186 -4.40 -12.73 9.06
N LYS A 187 -5.09 -11.67 8.63
CA LYS A 187 -4.79 -10.32 9.13
C LYS A 187 -5.37 -10.15 10.52
N VAL A 188 -4.53 -9.69 11.45
CA VAL A 188 -4.88 -9.38 12.83
C VAL A 188 -4.49 -7.94 13.11
N ILE A 189 -5.44 -7.10 13.51
CA ILE A 189 -5.20 -5.70 13.89
C ILE A 189 -5.56 -5.47 15.36
N THR A 190 -4.92 -4.49 16.01
CA THR A 190 -5.13 -4.18 17.43
C THR A 190 -5.20 -2.69 17.71
N THR A 191 -5.87 -2.32 18.79
CA THR A 191 -5.69 -1.03 19.44
C THR A 191 -4.35 -0.96 20.15
N ASN A 192 -3.76 0.23 20.25
CA ASN A 192 -2.58 0.46 21.11
C ASN A 192 -2.95 1.14 22.43
N VAL A 193 -4.13 1.73 22.58
CA VAL A 193 -4.56 2.29 23.86
C VAL A 193 -5.12 1.18 24.75
N ASN A 194 -4.60 1.07 25.97
CA ASN A 194 -5.14 0.19 27.00
C ASN A 194 -6.39 0.82 27.61
N LEU A 195 -7.54 0.17 27.46
CA LEU A 195 -8.79 0.68 28.01
C LEU A 195 -8.87 0.38 29.51
N VAL A 196 -8.86 1.45 30.31
CA VAL A 196 -8.89 1.39 31.76
C VAL A 196 -10.32 1.51 32.28
N ASN A 197 -10.63 0.76 33.33
CA ASN A 197 -11.87 0.94 34.09
C ASN A 197 -11.74 2.20 34.95
N ASN A 198 -12.15 3.34 34.38
CA ASN A 198 -12.05 4.67 35.01
C ASN A 198 -12.93 4.81 36.25
N TYR A 199 -14.04 4.06 36.35
CA TYR A 199 -14.84 4.01 37.58
C TYR A 199 -14.05 3.35 38.73
N ASN A 200 -13.45 2.18 38.48
CA ASN A 200 -12.65 1.49 39.50
C ASN A 200 -11.42 2.32 39.92
N LYS A 201 -10.75 2.99 38.96
CA LYS A 201 -9.65 3.92 39.24
C LYS A 201 -10.07 5.08 40.16
N PHE A 202 -11.29 5.58 40.00
CA PHE A 202 -11.85 6.61 40.88
C PHE A 202 -12.21 6.06 42.27
N ALA A 203 -12.91 4.92 42.33
CA ALA A 203 -13.39 4.33 43.58
C ALA A 203 -12.25 3.75 44.44
N ASN A 204 -11.19 3.22 43.81
CA ASN A 204 -10.06 2.56 44.47
C ASN A 204 -8.72 3.11 43.95
N PRO A 205 -8.37 4.36 44.30
CA PRO A 205 -7.17 5.01 43.75
C PRO A 205 -5.85 4.37 44.21
N ASP A 206 -5.87 3.62 45.32
CA ASP A 206 -4.70 2.94 45.89
C ASP A 206 -4.48 1.52 45.31
N GLU A 207 -5.41 1.02 44.49
CA GLU A 207 -5.30 -0.31 43.88
C GLU A 207 -4.58 -0.26 42.50
N PRO A 208 -3.96 -1.38 42.06
CA PRO A 208 -3.43 -1.49 40.71
C PRO A 208 -4.50 -1.21 39.66
N ILE A 209 -4.12 -0.52 38.58
CA ILE A 209 -5.04 -0.16 37.49
C ILE A 209 -5.72 -1.42 36.92
N LYS A 210 -7.05 -1.47 37.02
CA LYS A 210 -7.88 -2.49 36.39
C LYS A 210 -8.22 -2.09 34.96
N TYR A 211 -7.90 -2.95 33.99
CA TYR A 211 -8.37 -2.80 32.60
C TYR A 211 -9.82 -3.25 32.47
N VAL A 212 -10.52 -2.70 31.46
CA VAL A 212 -11.91 -3.10 31.19
C VAL A 212 -11.99 -4.59 30.81
N GLY A 213 -13.04 -5.25 31.29
CA GLY A 213 -13.39 -6.63 30.92
C GLY A 213 -14.68 -6.69 30.10
N LEU A 214 -14.98 -7.87 29.52
CA LEU A 214 -16.19 -8.07 28.70
C LEU A 214 -17.51 -7.83 29.46
N GLY A 215 -17.50 -8.04 30.77
CA GLY A 215 -18.66 -7.84 31.66
C GLY A 215 -18.74 -6.45 32.29
N ASP A 216 -17.77 -5.57 32.04
CA ASP A 216 -17.86 -4.17 32.47
C ASP A 216 -18.81 -3.40 31.52
N ASP A 217 -19.39 -2.30 32.00
CA ASP A 217 -20.32 -1.44 31.26
C ASP A 217 -19.55 -0.23 30.66
N LEU A 218 -20.12 0.45 29.66
CA LEU A 218 -19.51 1.67 29.09
C LEU A 218 -19.32 2.79 30.13
N ARG A 219 -20.18 2.88 31.14
CA ARG A 219 -19.99 3.80 32.29
C ARG A 219 -18.68 3.54 33.03
N ASP A 220 -18.20 2.30 33.06
CA ASP A 220 -16.96 1.94 33.73
C ASP A 220 -15.75 2.39 32.90
N LEU A 221 -15.87 2.37 31.57
CA LEU A 221 -14.87 2.92 30.64
C LEU A 221 -14.80 4.44 30.73
N ILE A 222 -15.93 5.15 30.82
CA ILE A 222 -15.93 6.63 30.86
C ILE A 222 -15.58 7.16 32.26
N GLY A 223 -16.12 6.57 33.33
CA GLY A 223 -15.91 7.06 34.70
C GLY A 223 -16.34 8.52 34.87
N THR A 224 -15.49 9.35 35.49
CA THR A 224 -15.73 10.79 35.76
C THR A 224 -15.71 11.67 34.51
N ASN A 225 -15.33 11.12 33.36
CA ASN A 225 -14.98 11.92 32.19
C ASN A 225 -16.19 12.50 31.45
N TYR A 226 -17.42 12.14 31.80
CA TYR A 226 -18.63 12.84 31.32
C TYR A 226 -18.82 14.24 31.95
N ARG A 227 -17.97 14.63 32.90
CA ARG A 227 -17.91 15.96 33.52
C ARG A 227 -16.58 16.62 33.20
N SER A 228 -16.60 17.89 32.83
CA SER A 228 -15.37 18.65 32.61
C SER A 228 -14.54 18.78 33.89
N GLU A 229 -13.22 19.00 33.76
CA GLU A 229 -12.36 19.25 34.91
C GLU A 229 -12.81 20.45 35.75
N GLU A 230 -13.30 21.51 35.09
CA GLU A 230 -13.83 22.70 35.72
C GLU A 230 -15.06 22.37 36.59
N PHE A 231 -15.99 21.59 36.04
CA PHE A 231 -17.14 21.09 36.79
C PHE A 231 -16.73 20.23 37.97
N ASN A 232 -15.74 19.35 37.80
CA ASN A 232 -15.24 18.48 38.88
C ASN A 232 -14.47 19.25 39.96
N LYS A 233 -13.77 20.33 39.61
CA LYS A 233 -13.11 21.23 40.58
C LYS A 233 -14.14 21.99 41.41
N ALA A 234 -15.18 22.51 40.78
CA ALA A 234 -16.23 23.26 41.45
C ALA A 234 -17.19 22.35 42.26
N ASN A 235 -17.46 21.15 41.75
CA ASN A 235 -18.29 20.13 42.39
C ASN A 235 -17.61 18.76 42.29
N PRO A 236 -16.85 18.34 43.32
CA PRO A 236 -16.14 17.07 43.32
C PRO A 236 -17.08 15.86 43.11
N PRO A 237 -16.72 14.89 42.24
CA PRO A 237 -17.53 13.72 41.97
C PRO A 237 -17.66 12.80 43.20
N LYS A 238 -18.82 12.15 43.36
CA LYS A 238 -19.13 11.17 44.42
C LYS A 238 -19.57 9.85 43.80
N GLU A 239 -19.50 8.74 44.53
CA GLU A 239 -19.93 7.42 44.02
C GLU A 239 -21.37 7.42 43.46
N ASP A 240 -22.28 8.15 44.10
CA ASP A 240 -23.68 8.28 43.64
C ASP A 240 -23.81 8.90 42.24
N ASP A 241 -22.84 9.72 41.82
CA ASP A 241 -22.80 10.36 40.50
C ASP A 241 -22.46 9.34 39.37
N PHE A 242 -22.15 8.08 39.73
CA PHE A 242 -21.82 6.99 38.80
C PHE A 242 -22.88 5.87 38.78
N THR A 243 -23.98 6.08 39.50
CA THR A 243 -25.14 5.18 39.43
C THR A 243 -25.71 5.17 38.01
N LYS A 244 -26.33 4.05 37.61
CA LYS A 244 -26.91 3.90 36.27
C LYS A 244 -27.90 5.02 35.95
N ASP A 245 -28.67 5.45 36.94
CA ASP A 245 -29.63 6.55 36.80
C ASP A 245 -28.97 7.93 36.63
N ALA A 246 -27.81 8.16 37.25
CA ALA A 246 -27.08 9.42 37.15
C ALA A 246 -26.44 9.64 35.77
N VAL A 247 -25.98 8.56 35.13
CA VAL A 247 -25.29 8.64 33.83
C VAL A 247 -26.19 8.29 32.64
N LYS A 248 -27.44 7.85 32.84
CA LYS A 248 -28.32 7.34 31.77
C LYS A 248 -28.46 8.25 30.55
N ASP A 249 -28.39 9.57 30.75
CA ASP A 249 -28.57 10.59 29.72
C ASP A 249 -27.23 11.05 29.08
N GLN A 250 -26.14 10.31 29.29
CA GLN A 250 -24.80 10.60 28.73
C GLN A 250 -24.34 9.50 27.76
N PRO A 251 -25.02 9.27 26.62
CA PRO A 251 -24.66 8.21 25.68
C PRO A 251 -23.31 8.48 25.02
N THR A 252 -22.55 7.43 24.71
CA THR A 252 -21.30 7.53 23.95
C THR A 252 -21.56 7.20 22.48
N THR A 253 -21.16 8.09 21.58
CA THR A 253 -21.21 7.86 20.14
C THR A 253 -19.84 7.46 19.64
N PHE A 254 -19.73 6.22 19.13
CA PHE A 254 -18.53 5.70 18.51
C PHE A 254 -18.54 5.98 17.02
N PHE A 255 -17.45 6.54 16.51
CA PHE A 255 -17.24 6.83 15.11
C PHE A 255 -16.23 5.82 14.55
N LEU A 256 -16.62 5.12 13.49
CA LEU A 256 -15.85 4.05 12.88
C LEU A 256 -15.67 4.34 11.39
N GLN A 257 -14.42 4.25 10.93
CA GLN A 257 -14.09 4.36 9.52
C GLN A 257 -13.05 3.32 9.14
N GLY A 258 -13.07 2.89 7.88
CA GLY A 258 -12.02 2.00 7.39
C GLY A 258 -12.43 1.20 6.16
N ARG A 259 -11.80 0.04 6.04
CA ARG A 259 -11.94 -0.88 4.92
C ARG A 259 -12.35 -2.25 5.45
N LYS A 260 -13.49 -2.73 4.98
CA LYS A 260 -13.98 -4.06 5.33
C LYS A 260 -13.08 -5.13 4.73
N PRO A 261 -13.16 -6.36 5.25
CA PRO A 261 -12.46 -7.48 4.66
C PRO A 261 -12.70 -7.61 3.13
N ASP A 262 -13.90 -7.35 2.61
CA ASP A 262 -14.19 -7.46 1.17
C ASP A 262 -13.57 -6.36 0.28
N GLY A 263 -12.90 -5.38 0.89
CA GLY A 263 -12.27 -4.25 0.21
C GLY A 263 -13.16 -3.02 0.07
N SER A 264 -14.45 -3.09 0.44
CA SER A 264 -15.32 -1.91 0.47
C SER A 264 -14.95 -0.98 1.63
N THR A 265 -15.04 0.33 1.41
CA THR A 265 -14.77 1.34 2.43
C THR A 265 -16.07 1.75 3.12
N PHE A 266 -15.99 2.12 4.40
CA PHE A 266 -17.16 2.50 5.18
C PHE A 266 -16.84 3.60 6.17
N SER A 267 -17.88 4.35 6.50
CA SER A 267 -17.90 5.31 7.61
C SER A 267 -19.25 5.14 8.31
N THR A 268 -19.23 4.87 9.61
CA THR A 268 -20.43 4.61 10.40
C THR A 268 -20.28 5.16 11.80
N LYS A 269 -21.40 5.54 12.42
CA LYS A 269 -21.43 5.92 13.84
C LYS A 269 -22.41 5.07 14.62
N VAL A 270 -22.08 4.71 15.85
CA VAL A 270 -22.92 3.88 16.72
C VAL A 270 -23.06 4.56 18.08
N THR A 271 -24.28 4.89 18.47
CA THR A 271 -24.57 5.50 19.78
C THR A 271 -25.00 4.42 20.76
N MET A 272 -24.34 4.39 21.92
CA MET A 272 -24.57 3.40 22.96
C MET A 272 -24.83 4.06 24.30
N THR A 273 -25.75 3.49 25.08
CA THR A 273 -26.07 3.96 26.42
C THR A 273 -24.98 3.53 27.42
N PRO A 274 -24.77 4.27 28.53
CA PRO A 274 -23.70 3.94 29.49
C PRO A 274 -23.84 2.60 30.20
N ASP A 275 -25.03 2.00 30.22
CA ASP A 275 -25.31 0.67 30.76
C ASP A 275 -25.10 -0.46 29.74
N SER A 276 -24.75 -0.14 28.49
CA SER A 276 -24.36 -1.13 27.50
C SER A 276 -23.02 -1.76 27.88
N SER A 277 -22.87 -3.07 27.66
CA SER A 277 -21.63 -3.80 27.99
C SER A 277 -20.51 -3.54 26.99
N ILE A 278 -19.26 -3.77 27.41
CA ILE A 278 -18.12 -3.78 26.50
C ILE A 278 -18.30 -4.83 25.40
N GLN A 279 -18.89 -6.00 25.69
CA GLN A 279 -19.20 -6.99 24.65
C GLN A 279 -20.09 -6.41 23.55
N SER A 280 -21.12 -5.62 23.90
CA SER A 280 -21.97 -4.97 22.90
C SER A 280 -21.21 -3.98 22.02
N LEU A 281 -20.16 -3.32 22.54
CA LEU A 281 -19.28 -2.48 21.73
C LEU A 281 -18.50 -3.33 20.72
N LEU A 282 -17.94 -4.47 21.16
CA LEU A 282 -17.22 -5.39 20.28
C LEU A 282 -18.12 -5.96 19.18
N ASP A 283 -19.36 -6.29 19.51
CA ASP A 283 -20.35 -6.78 18.55
C ASP A 283 -20.67 -5.72 17.49
N ASN A 284 -20.85 -4.46 17.91
CA ASN A 284 -21.08 -3.33 16.99
C ASN A 284 -19.89 -3.06 16.06
N ILE A 285 -18.66 -3.20 16.57
CA ILE A 285 -17.45 -3.16 15.73
C ILE A 285 -17.48 -4.29 14.70
N GLY A 286 -17.86 -5.51 15.12
CA GLY A 286 -18.04 -6.65 14.22
C GLY A 286 -19.09 -6.39 13.13
N TYR A 287 -20.23 -5.79 13.48
CA TYR A 287 -21.28 -5.42 12.52
C TYR A 287 -20.81 -4.37 11.51
N ALA A 288 -20.05 -3.37 11.96
CA ALA A 288 -19.46 -2.36 11.08
C ALA A 288 -18.52 -2.99 10.03
N LEU A 289 -17.77 -4.01 10.43
CA LEU A 289 -16.88 -4.79 9.57
C LEU A 289 -17.59 -5.88 8.74
N GLY A 290 -18.91 -6.01 8.87
CA GLY A 290 -19.74 -6.85 8.01
C GLY A 290 -20.20 -8.18 8.61
N ASN A 291 -20.00 -8.42 9.91
CA ASN A 291 -20.66 -9.55 10.59
C ASN A 291 -22.18 -9.39 10.54
N ASP A 292 -22.89 -10.49 10.37
CA ASP A 292 -24.35 -10.47 10.50
C ASP A 292 -24.78 -10.34 11.98
N LYS A 293 -25.94 -9.72 12.21
CA LYS A 293 -26.50 -9.52 13.56
C LYS A 293 -27.04 -10.81 14.20
N GLU A 294 -27.12 -11.90 13.43
CA GLU A 294 -27.62 -13.19 13.90
C GLU A 294 -26.48 -14.14 14.33
N GLY A 295 -25.22 -13.73 14.15
CA GLY A 295 -24.01 -14.50 14.44
C GLY A 295 -23.76 -15.70 13.51
N LYS A 296 -24.42 -15.81 12.35
CA LYS A 296 -24.39 -17.01 11.50
C LYS A 296 -23.19 -17.03 10.54
N ASN A 297 -22.76 -15.88 10.06
CA ASN A 297 -21.67 -15.70 9.09
C ASN A 297 -20.71 -14.61 9.58
N PRO A 298 -19.81 -14.91 10.53
CA PRO A 298 -18.80 -13.96 10.94
C PRO A 298 -17.75 -13.80 9.83
N LEU A 299 -17.46 -12.56 9.44
CA LEU A 299 -16.34 -12.19 8.58
C LEU A 299 -15.10 -11.86 9.42
N VAL A 300 -15.31 -11.31 10.61
CA VAL A 300 -14.26 -10.96 11.56
C VAL A 300 -14.56 -11.50 12.95
N GLN A 301 -13.51 -11.75 13.72
CA GLN A 301 -13.59 -12.01 15.15
C GLN A 301 -13.06 -10.79 15.90
N VAL A 302 -13.88 -10.19 16.76
CA VAL A 302 -13.50 -9.07 17.64
C VAL A 302 -13.36 -9.60 19.06
N ALA A 303 -12.22 -9.35 19.69
CA ALA A 303 -11.91 -9.81 21.03
C ALA A 303 -11.22 -8.72 21.85
N LEU A 304 -11.31 -8.82 23.17
CA LEU A 304 -10.57 -7.99 24.10
C LEU A 304 -9.44 -8.81 24.71
N ASN A 305 -8.23 -8.26 24.74
CA ASN A 305 -7.11 -8.91 25.42
C ASN A 305 -7.04 -8.52 26.91
N ASN A 306 -6.14 -9.15 27.66
CA ASN A 306 -6.00 -8.97 29.10
C ASN A 306 -5.51 -7.56 29.52
N SER A 307 -5.11 -6.71 28.58
CA SER A 307 -4.72 -5.32 28.81
C SER A 307 -5.81 -4.32 28.39
N GLY A 308 -7.01 -4.81 28.08
CA GLY A 308 -8.11 -3.96 27.64
C GLY A 308 -7.94 -3.40 26.23
N GLN A 309 -7.06 -3.96 25.39
CA GLN A 309 -6.97 -3.58 23.98
C GLN A 309 -7.86 -4.50 23.14
N ILE A 310 -8.45 -3.93 22.07
CA ILE A 310 -9.32 -4.65 21.15
C ILE A 310 -8.47 -5.24 20.03
N GLU A 311 -8.57 -6.56 19.83
CA GLU A 311 -7.95 -7.31 18.74
C GLU A 311 -9.02 -7.78 17.75
N ILE A 312 -8.78 -7.58 16.46
CA ILE A 312 -9.69 -7.97 15.38
C ILE A 312 -8.95 -8.88 14.40
N THR A 313 -9.51 -10.07 14.17
CA THR A 313 -8.97 -11.07 13.26
C THR A 313 -9.89 -11.26 12.06
N ASP A 314 -9.37 -11.15 10.85
CA ASP A 314 -10.09 -11.56 9.64
C ASP A 314 -10.19 -13.08 9.61
N ILE A 315 -11.40 -13.62 9.41
CA ILE A 315 -11.60 -15.07 9.41
C ILE A 315 -11.11 -15.69 8.08
N ARG A 316 -11.01 -14.91 7.01
CA ARG A 316 -10.57 -15.36 5.68
C ARG A 316 -9.04 -15.32 5.59
N ASN A 317 -8.47 -16.46 5.21
CA ASN A 317 -7.02 -16.58 5.05
C ASN A 317 -6.53 -15.82 3.81
N GLY A 318 -5.30 -15.32 3.87
CA GLY A 318 -4.63 -14.61 2.77
C GLY A 318 -5.16 -13.20 2.53
N ASN A 319 -6.15 -12.72 3.30
CA ASN A 319 -6.66 -11.37 3.13
C ASN A 319 -5.84 -10.33 3.91
N GLN A 320 -5.49 -9.23 3.25
CA GLN A 320 -4.70 -8.13 3.81
C GLN A 320 -5.46 -6.80 3.86
N MET A 321 -6.72 -6.77 3.42
CA MET A 321 -7.44 -5.53 3.12
C MET A 321 -8.03 -4.81 4.33
N MET A 322 -8.27 -5.53 5.43
CA MET A 322 -9.01 -5.00 6.56
C MET A 322 -8.27 -3.85 7.23
N GLU A 323 -8.97 -2.73 7.44
CA GLU A 323 -8.49 -1.56 8.18
C GLU A 323 -9.65 -1.01 9.01
N LEU A 324 -9.34 -0.55 10.22
CA LEU A 324 -10.32 0.10 11.08
C LEU A 324 -9.68 1.26 11.83
N HIS A 325 -10.43 2.33 11.97
CA HIS A 325 -10.19 3.43 12.88
C HIS A 325 -11.45 3.63 13.71
N LEU A 326 -11.26 3.95 15.00
CA LEU A 326 -12.32 4.03 15.99
C LEU A 326 -11.96 5.09 17.03
N PHE A 327 -12.91 5.96 17.33
CA PHE A 327 -12.91 6.81 18.52
C PHE A 327 -14.33 6.93 19.09
N GLY A 328 -14.43 7.24 20.38
CA GLY A 328 -15.70 7.46 21.06
C GLY A 328 -15.82 8.90 21.54
N LEU A 329 -17.00 9.51 21.39
CA LEU A 329 -17.32 10.80 21.96
C LEU A 329 -18.42 10.64 23.01
N THR A 330 -18.12 11.03 24.24
CA THR A 330 -19.13 11.15 25.30
C THR A 330 -19.39 12.64 25.54
N PRO A 331 -20.65 13.11 25.56
CA PRO A 331 -20.95 14.49 25.91
C PRO A 331 -20.40 14.83 27.30
N GLN A 332 -19.75 15.99 27.42
CA GLN A 332 -19.23 16.48 28.68
C GLN A 332 -20.11 17.60 29.24
N GLN A 333 -20.51 17.46 30.50
CA GLN A 333 -21.08 18.57 31.28
C GLN A 333 -20.01 19.68 31.43
N SER A 334 -20.16 20.71 30.61
CA SER A 334 -19.14 21.73 30.37
C SER A 334 -19.77 23.08 30.01
N THR A 335 -19.09 24.17 30.38
CA THR A 335 -19.45 25.52 29.95
C THR A 335 -19.09 25.72 28.46
N GLU A 336 -19.92 26.46 27.73
CA GLU A 336 -19.63 26.85 26.33
C GLU A 336 -18.85 28.16 26.34
N LYS A 337 -17.52 28.09 26.19
CA LYS A 337 -16.62 29.23 26.35
C LYS A 337 -15.88 29.57 25.07
N TYR A 338 -15.73 30.86 24.83
CA TYR A 338 -14.99 31.42 23.71
C TYR A 338 -14.06 32.54 24.19
N LYS A 339 -12.82 32.55 23.70
CA LYS A 339 -11.82 33.56 24.07
C LYS A 339 -11.53 34.47 22.89
N VAL A 340 -11.85 35.76 23.02
CA VAL A 340 -11.60 36.80 22.02
C VAL A 340 -10.59 37.79 22.59
N GLY A 341 -9.33 37.65 22.20
CA GLY A 341 -8.21 38.35 22.85
C GLY A 341 -8.07 37.96 24.32
N GLU A 342 -8.16 38.91 25.23
CA GLU A 342 -8.11 38.67 26.68
C GLU A 342 -9.49 38.37 27.30
N TYR A 343 -10.58 38.50 26.53
CA TYR A 343 -11.94 38.35 27.04
C TYR A 343 -12.44 36.92 26.85
N GLU A 344 -12.68 36.23 27.97
CA GLU A 344 -13.36 34.93 27.99
C GLU A 344 -14.87 35.13 28.18
N ILE A 345 -15.67 34.63 27.23
CA ILE A 345 -17.13 34.77 27.18
C ILE A 345 -17.74 33.36 27.23
N ASN A 346 -18.59 33.14 28.22
CA ASN A 346 -19.34 31.90 28.42
C ASN A 346 -20.78 32.12 27.95
N ILE A 347 -21.23 31.39 26.94
CA ILE A 347 -22.59 31.50 26.42
C ILE A 347 -23.56 30.76 27.35
N ASP A 348 -24.66 31.41 27.71
CA ASP A 348 -25.70 30.79 28.53
C ASP A 348 -26.39 29.63 27.76
N PRO A 349 -26.37 28.39 28.29
CA PRO A 349 -26.99 27.24 27.64
C PRO A 349 -28.51 27.39 27.43
N GLN A 350 -29.22 28.19 28.22
CA GLN A 350 -30.66 28.46 28.04
C GLN A 350 -30.95 29.21 26.73
N THR A 351 -30.00 30.02 26.28
CA THR A 351 -30.15 30.82 25.05
C THR A 351 -29.39 30.22 23.88
N SER A 352 -28.37 29.41 24.16
CA SER A 352 -27.54 28.68 23.19
C SER A 352 -28.36 27.95 22.11
N GLY A 353 -29.49 27.32 22.46
CA GLY A 353 -30.38 26.65 21.51
C GLY A 353 -31.15 27.56 20.54
N ASN A 354 -31.29 28.85 20.85
CA ASN A 354 -31.97 29.82 19.99
C ASN A 354 -31.05 30.45 18.94
N TYR A 355 -29.75 30.20 19.02
CA TYR A 355 -28.75 30.82 18.15
C TYR A 355 -27.87 29.78 17.47
N LYS A 356 -27.46 30.06 16.24
CA LYS A 356 -26.30 29.44 15.59
C LYS A 356 -25.06 30.23 15.94
N ILE A 357 -24.02 29.57 16.42
CA ILE A 357 -22.76 30.22 16.80
C ILE A 357 -21.65 29.69 15.91
N THR A 358 -20.99 30.60 15.22
CA THR A 358 -19.81 30.32 14.39
C THR A 358 -18.66 31.22 14.83
N THR A 359 -17.42 30.79 14.59
CA THR A 359 -16.24 31.57 14.96
C THR A 359 -15.32 31.80 13.77
N THR A 360 -14.69 32.96 13.72
CA THR A 360 -13.58 33.24 12.80
C THR A 360 -12.28 33.18 13.60
N LYS A 361 -11.26 32.55 13.03
CA LYS A 361 -9.94 32.37 13.66
C LYS A 361 -8.85 33.03 12.83
N ASP A 362 -7.77 33.45 13.51
CA ASP A 362 -6.54 33.88 12.86
C ASP A 362 -5.71 32.67 12.38
N ALA A 363 -4.58 32.94 11.70
CA ALA A 363 -3.66 31.91 11.22
C ALA A 363 -3.01 31.07 12.35
N ASN A 364 -3.13 31.51 13.62
CA ASN A 364 -2.65 30.78 14.79
C ASN A 364 -3.77 30.02 15.51
N GLY A 365 -4.99 30.02 14.96
CA GLY A 365 -6.16 29.33 15.52
C GLY A 365 -6.86 30.10 16.65
N ASN A 366 -6.45 31.34 16.97
CA ASN A 366 -7.13 32.15 17.98
C ASN A 366 -8.43 32.73 17.40
N ILE A 367 -9.51 32.68 18.18
CA ILE A 367 -10.78 33.26 17.78
C ILE A 367 -10.67 34.78 17.74
N THR A 368 -10.93 35.36 16.57
CA THR A 368 -10.95 36.81 16.33
C THR A 368 -12.36 37.38 16.38
N GLU A 369 -13.36 36.56 16.04
CA GLU A 369 -14.77 36.96 16.00
C GLU A 369 -15.69 35.79 16.33
N ILE A 370 -16.72 36.05 17.14
CA ILE A 370 -17.85 35.15 17.38
C ILE A 370 -19.05 35.73 16.65
N THR A 371 -19.69 34.94 15.79
CA THR A 371 -20.93 35.31 15.10
C THR A 371 -22.08 34.46 15.63
N ALA A 372 -23.06 35.12 16.25
CA ALA A 372 -24.30 34.51 16.73
C ALA A 372 -25.47 34.92 15.83
N VAL A 373 -26.17 33.96 15.23
CA VAL A 373 -27.34 34.16 14.36
C VAL A 373 -28.57 33.57 15.02
N ASN A 374 -29.59 34.38 15.29
CA ASN A 374 -30.82 33.92 15.91
C ASN A 374 -31.62 33.05 14.94
N ASN A 375 -32.04 31.87 15.40
CA ASN A 375 -32.75 30.85 14.61
C ASN A 375 -34.14 31.29 14.16
N ASN A 376 -34.79 32.22 14.88
CA ASN A 376 -36.18 32.59 14.64
C ASN A 376 -36.32 33.78 13.67
N ASN A 377 -35.39 34.74 13.73
CA ASN A 377 -35.49 35.99 12.97
C ASN A 377 -34.25 36.29 12.10
N ASN A 378 -33.24 35.41 12.08
CA ASN A 378 -31.97 35.57 11.37
C ASN A 378 -31.19 36.84 11.77
N GLN A 379 -31.46 37.41 12.94
CA GLN A 379 -30.69 38.55 13.46
C GLN A 379 -29.27 38.09 13.83
N THR A 380 -28.27 38.85 13.40
CA THR A 380 -26.85 38.52 13.60
C THR A 380 -26.19 39.47 14.59
N TYR A 381 -25.42 38.89 15.51
CA TYR A 381 -24.54 39.59 16.44
C TYR A 381 -23.10 39.13 16.20
N THR A 382 -22.21 40.09 15.96
CA THR A 382 -20.78 39.86 15.75
C THR A 382 -20.03 40.43 16.94
N ILE A 383 -19.31 39.57 17.67
CA ILE A 383 -18.55 39.91 18.87
C ILE A 383 -17.07 39.79 18.52
N ASN A 384 -16.35 40.91 18.53
CA ASN A 384 -14.93 40.97 18.18
C ASN A 384 -14.22 42.09 18.94
N LEU A 385 -12.96 42.34 18.63
CA LEU A 385 -12.19 43.47 19.17
C LEU A 385 -12.21 44.66 18.20
N SER A 386 -12.36 45.85 18.74
CA SER A 386 -12.14 47.10 18.02
C SER A 386 -10.65 47.28 17.66
N ASN A 387 -10.34 48.26 16.79
CA ASN A 387 -8.96 48.65 16.48
C ASN A 387 -8.14 49.12 17.71
N THR A 388 -8.81 49.39 18.84
CA THR A 388 -8.20 49.77 20.12
C THR A 388 -8.17 48.62 21.13
N ASN A 389 -8.38 47.37 20.68
CA ASN A 389 -8.43 46.15 21.48
C ASN A 389 -9.53 46.15 22.57
N GLN A 390 -10.62 46.89 22.36
CA GLN A 390 -11.78 46.86 23.26
C GLN A 390 -12.85 45.91 22.71
N LEU A 391 -13.54 45.19 23.59
CA LEU A 391 -14.65 44.34 23.18
C LEU A 391 -15.76 45.17 22.54
N GLN A 392 -16.26 44.74 21.39
CA GLN A 392 -17.39 45.37 20.71
C GLN A 392 -18.35 44.31 20.18
N VAL A 393 -19.63 44.69 20.08
CA VAL A 393 -20.67 43.88 19.44
C VAL A 393 -21.30 44.70 18.32
N ASN A 394 -21.38 44.15 17.10
CA ASN A 394 -21.90 44.85 15.91
C ASN A 394 -21.28 46.26 15.72
N ASN A 395 -19.96 46.36 15.89
CA ASN A 395 -19.17 47.60 15.83
C ASN A 395 -19.49 48.66 16.93
N GLN A 396 -20.20 48.28 18.00
CA GLN A 396 -20.43 49.12 19.17
C GLN A 396 -19.55 48.66 20.33
N VAL A 397 -18.64 49.52 20.79
CA VAL A 397 -17.73 49.23 21.91
C VAL A 397 -18.52 49.14 23.22
N VAL A 398 -18.33 48.03 23.94
CA VAL A 398 -18.94 47.80 25.26
C VAL A 398 -18.16 48.58 26.32
N GLN A 399 -18.77 49.65 26.85
CA GLN A 399 -18.14 50.54 27.83
C GLN A 399 -18.29 50.01 29.26
N ASN A 400 -17.27 50.22 30.11
CA ASN A 400 -17.27 49.85 31.54
C ASN A 400 -17.45 48.35 31.82
N ILE A 401 -17.03 47.49 30.89
CA ILE A 401 -17.03 46.05 31.11
C ILE A 401 -16.06 45.69 32.26
N GLY A 402 -16.45 44.71 33.09
CA GLY A 402 -15.65 44.24 34.22
C GLY A 402 -14.40 43.46 33.80
N ASN A 403 -13.86 42.65 34.71
CA ASN A 403 -12.80 41.70 34.37
C ASN A 403 -13.43 40.36 33.94
N PRO A 404 -12.95 39.73 32.85
CA PRO A 404 -13.38 38.39 32.46
C PRO A 404 -12.97 37.35 33.51
N PRO A 405 -13.59 36.16 33.53
CA PRO A 405 -14.55 35.65 32.55
C PRO A 405 -15.98 36.18 32.72
N PHE A 406 -16.74 36.22 31.62
CA PHE A 406 -18.13 36.69 31.60
C PHE A 406 -19.10 35.56 31.24
N THR A 407 -20.36 35.69 31.66
CA THR A 407 -21.49 35.01 31.06
C THR A 407 -22.21 35.96 30.11
N LEU A 408 -22.77 35.41 29.03
CA LEU A 408 -23.52 36.15 28.02
C LEU A 408 -24.83 35.42 27.73
N ASP A 409 -25.94 36.08 28.07
CA ASP A 409 -27.26 35.73 27.56
C ASP A 409 -27.44 36.41 26.19
N LEU A 410 -27.56 35.61 25.13
CA LEU A 410 -27.68 36.14 23.76
C LEU A 410 -29.05 36.77 23.49
N ASN A 411 -30.09 36.46 24.26
CA ASN A 411 -31.40 37.11 24.14
C ASN A 411 -31.40 38.54 24.70
N ASP A 412 -30.50 38.85 25.63
CA ASP A 412 -30.42 40.19 26.22
C ASP A 412 -29.78 41.21 25.26
N LEU A 413 -28.92 40.74 24.36
CA LEU A 413 -28.30 41.55 23.31
C LEU A 413 -29.36 42.28 22.46
N GLY A 414 -29.46 43.60 22.62
CA GLY A 414 -30.32 44.45 21.79
C GLY A 414 -31.74 44.71 22.32
N ASN A 415 -32.13 44.14 23.47
CA ASN A 415 -33.40 44.50 24.11
C ASN A 415 -33.35 45.89 24.78
N ASN A 416 -32.17 46.33 25.25
CA ASN A 416 -31.95 47.62 25.92
C ASN A 416 -30.74 48.43 25.39
N GLY A 417 -30.20 48.06 24.22
CA GLY A 417 -28.89 48.52 23.75
C GLY A 417 -27.83 47.44 23.96
N ILE A 418 -26.58 47.74 23.63
CA ILE A 418 -25.42 46.86 23.89
C ILE A 418 -24.60 47.55 24.98
N ASP A 419 -24.55 46.99 26.18
CA ASP A 419 -23.81 47.58 27.30
C ASP A 419 -23.16 46.52 28.22
N ALA A 420 -22.51 46.97 29.30
CA ALA A 420 -21.80 46.07 30.21
C ALA A 420 -22.72 45.12 31.01
N THR A 421 -24.02 45.40 31.10
CA THR A 421 -24.98 44.53 31.81
C THR A 421 -25.28 43.25 31.04
N ASP A 422 -25.05 43.24 29.72
CA ASP A 422 -25.14 42.03 28.88
C ASP A 422 -23.99 41.03 29.17
N PHE A 423 -22.91 41.49 29.81
CA PHE A 423 -21.70 40.70 30.13
C PHE A 423 -21.51 40.58 31.65
N THR A 424 -22.21 39.63 32.26
CA THR A 424 -22.15 39.47 33.73
C THR A 424 -20.92 38.67 34.16
N ALA A 425 -20.36 38.95 35.33
CA ALA A 425 -19.14 38.27 35.78
C ALA A 425 -19.39 36.79 36.11
N PHE A 426 -18.56 35.90 35.56
CA PHE A 426 -18.55 34.46 35.83
C PHE A 426 -17.46 34.10 36.85
N ASN A 427 -17.79 33.28 37.86
CA ASN A 427 -16.78 32.74 38.77
C ASN A 427 -16.61 31.23 38.54
N PRO A 428 -15.49 30.78 37.95
CA PRO A 428 -15.25 29.36 37.63
C PRO A 428 -15.06 28.49 38.87
N ASN A 429 -14.93 29.07 40.07
CA ASN A 429 -14.84 28.33 41.33
C ASN A 429 -16.20 28.19 42.05
N ASN A 430 -17.26 28.81 41.53
CA ASN A 430 -18.60 28.70 42.11
C ASN A 430 -19.35 27.51 41.51
N ALA A 431 -19.59 26.49 42.33
CA ALA A 431 -20.27 25.26 41.93
C ALA A 431 -21.64 25.49 41.27
N ASP A 432 -22.45 26.41 41.80
CA ASP A 432 -23.80 26.65 41.30
C ASP A 432 -23.76 27.34 39.94
N GLN A 433 -22.90 28.36 39.77
CA GLN A 433 -22.72 29.05 38.49
C GLN A 433 -22.16 28.11 37.41
N VAL A 434 -21.14 27.31 37.74
CA VAL A 434 -20.57 26.34 36.78
C VAL A 434 -21.62 25.29 36.39
N ARG A 435 -22.46 24.84 37.33
CA ARG A 435 -23.54 23.88 37.06
C ARG A 435 -24.62 24.46 36.15
N GLU A 436 -25.08 25.68 36.44
CA GLU A 436 -26.12 26.35 35.65
C GLU A 436 -25.64 26.68 34.22
N MET A 437 -24.37 27.04 34.08
CA MET A 437 -23.74 27.36 32.79
C MET A 437 -23.27 26.13 32.00
N SER A 438 -23.35 24.93 32.57
CA SER A 438 -22.88 23.70 31.93
C SER A 438 -23.97 23.00 31.13
N SER A 439 -23.62 22.51 29.94
CA SER A 439 -24.49 21.71 29.08
C SER A 439 -23.75 20.52 28.48
N THR A 440 -24.50 19.55 27.97
CA THR A 440 -24.00 18.31 27.35
C THR A 440 -24.11 18.31 25.83
N LYS A 441 -24.66 19.38 25.27
CA LYS A 441 -24.88 19.60 23.84
C LYS A 441 -23.64 20.21 23.20
N VAL A 442 -23.55 20.06 21.88
CA VAL A 442 -22.42 20.47 21.04
C VAL A 442 -22.89 21.38 19.91
N ARG A 443 -21.93 21.95 19.16
CA ARG A 443 -22.21 22.72 17.95
C ARG A 443 -21.92 21.89 16.70
N ASP A 444 -22.84 21.90 15.73
CA ASP A 444 -22.59 21.33 14.40
C ASP A 444 -21.84 22.31 13.48
N LYS A 445 -21.59 21.90 12.22
CA LYS A 445 -20.90 22.71 11.21
C LYS A 445 -21.58 24.05 10.90
N ASP A 446 -22.90 24.11 11.03
CA ASP A 446 -23.68 25.34 10.81
C ASP A 446 -23.76 26.21 12.08
N GLY A 447 -23.08 25.79 13.16
CA GLY A 447 -23.16 26.42 14.47
C GLY A 447 -24.44 26.10 15.24
N SER A 448 -25.27 25.15 14.77
CA SER A 448 -26.52 24.77 15.43
C SER A 448 -26.24 23.94 16.68
N TRP A 449 -27.10 24.06 17.70
CA TRP A 449 -26.97 23.33 18.95
C TRP A 449 -27.59 21.94 18.83
N VAL A 450 -26.79 20.89 18.92
CA VAL A 450 -27.20 19.51 18.62
C VAL A 450 -26.66 18.48 19.62
N ASP A 451 -27.13 17.24 19.53
CA ASP A 451 -26.53 16.12 20.26
C ASP A 451 -25.23 15.64 19.59
N VAL A 452 -24.35 15.01 20.36
CA VAL A 452 -23.10 14.41 19.84
C VAL A 452 -23.38 13.41 18.72
N SER A 453 -24.52 12.71 18.78
CA SER A 453 -24.94 11.77 17.75
C SER A 453 -25.24 12.42 16.41
N ASP A 454 -25.47 13.73 16.35
CA ASP A 454 -25.83 14.46 15.13
C ASP A 454 -24.61 15.06 14.43
N LEU A 455 -23.42 14.95 15.04
CA LEU A 455 -22.16 15.34 14.39
C LEU A 455 -21.88 14.43 13.19
N THR A 456 -21.39 15.05 12.11
CA THR A 456 -21.24 14.40 10.80
C THR A 456 -19.91 14.68 10.11
N ASP A 457 -19.09 15.57 10.66
CA ASP A 457 -17.89 16.14 10.05
C ASP A 457 -16.77 16.18 11.09
N LEU A 458 -15.56 15.73 10.70
CA LEU A 458 -14.42 15.60 11.60
C LEU A 458 -13.89 16.95 12.11
N GLU A 459 -13.89 18.00 11.29
CA GLU A 459 -13.40 19.34 11.68
C GLU A 459 -14.27 19.90 12.83
N THR A 460 -15.58 19.70 12.72
CA THR A 460 -16.52 20.09 13.77
C THR A 460 -16.34 19.24 15.04
N ILE A 461 -16.07 17.94 14.89
CA ILE A 461 -15.81 17.03 16.01
C ILE A 461 -14.55 17.49 16.77
N GLU A 462 -13.46 17.74 16.06
CA GLU A 462 -12.21 18.27 16.62
C GLU A 462 -12.42 19.55 17.42
N GLU A 463 -13.18 20.49 16.88
CA GLU A 463 -13.45 21.76 17.56
C GLU A 463 -14.20 21.54 18.87
N ASN A 464 -15.20 20.66 18.90
CA ASN A 464 -15.91 20.32 20.12
C ASN A 464 -15.02 19.60 21.15
N VAL A 465 -14.07 18.77 20.70
CA VAL A 465 -13.06 18.15 21.57
C VAL A 465 -12.12 19.21 22.15
N LYS A 466 -11.55 20.09 21.31
CA LYS A 466 -10.64 21.18 21.71
C LYS A 466 -11.31 22.16 22.69
N ASN A 467 -12.60 22.41 22.51
CA ASN A 467 -13.40 23.27 23.40
C ASN A 467 -13.85 22.56 24.69
N GLY A 468 -13.55 21.27 24.88
CA GLY A 468 -13.92 20.50 26.07
C GLY A 468 -15.42 20.25 26.21
N LYS A 469 -16.17 20.27 25.09
CA LYS A 469 -17.62 19.97 25.05
C LYS A 469 -17.90 18.46 25.05
N VAL A 470 -16.92 17.67 24.66
CA VAL A 470 -16.99 16.20 24.62
C VAL A 470 -15.71 15.59 25.16
N TYR A 471 -15.84 14.41 25.75
CA TYR A 471 -14.72 13.56 26.11
C TYR A 471 -14.39 12.64 24.94
N LEU A 472 -13.15 12.73 24.45
CA LEU A 472 -12.62 11.84 23.43
C LEU A 472 -12.06 10.56 24.07
N THR A 473 -12.71 9.44 23.83
CA THR A 473 -12.17 8.11 24.13
C THR A 473 -11.36 7.62 22.95
N GLU A 474 -10.03 7.68 23.09
CA GLU A 474 -9.09 7.26 22.07
C GLU A 474 -8.82 5.76 22.16
N PHE A 475 -8.89 5.06 21.03
CA PHE A 475 -8.48 3.66 20.91
C PHE A 475 -7.13 3.53 20.20
N ILE A 476 -6.81 4.52 19.34
CA ILE A 476 -5.55 4.60 18.62
C ILE A 476 -4.92 5.97 18.84
N LYS A 477 -3.63 5.97 19.16
CA LYS A 477 -2.77 7.16 19.09
C LYS A 477 -1.61 6.94 18.14
N SER A 478 -1.13 8.00 17.53
CA SER A 478 0.05 7.96 16.67
C SER A 478 0.89 9.23 16.83
N ASP A 479 2.09 9.21 16.26
CA ASP A 479 2.95 10.38 16.13
C ASP A 479 2.78 11.07 14.78
N PHE A 480 1.69 10.78 14.08
CA PHE A 480 1.37 11.46 12.83
C PHE A 480 1.03 12.92 13.09
N LYS A 481 1.33 13.73 12.08
CA LYS A 481 1.05 15.16 12.07
C LYS A 481 -0.06 15.45 11.07
N ASP A 482 -0.88 16.44 11.38
CA ASP A 482 -1.85 17.00 10.46
C ASP A 482 -1.16 17.80 9.33
N THR A 483 -1.96 18.39 8.45
CA THR A 483 -1.44 19.18 7.31
C THR A 483 -0.65 20.43 7.72
N LEU A 484 -0.77 20.90 8.96
CA LEU A 484 -0.09 22.07 9.53
C LEU A 484 1.14 21.68 10.38
N GLY A 485 1.44 20.39 10.50
CA GLY A 485 2.57 19.88 11.27
C GLY A 485 2.29 19.73 12.78
N VAL A 486 1.04 19.85 13.21
CA VAL A 486 0.61 19.64 14.61
C VAL A 486 0.37 18.15 14.84
N LYS A 487 0.71 17.65 16.04
CA LYS A 487 0.45 16.25 16.40
C LYS A 487 -1.06 15.99 16.38
N ASN A 488 -1.47 14.97 15.64
CA ASN A 488 -2.86 14.57 15.53
C ASN A 488 -3.37 13.88 16.82
N ASP A 489 -4.66 14.00 17.10
CA ASP A 489 -5.41 13.19 18.07
C ASP A 489 -6.13 12.00 17.38
N ALA A 490 -7.07 11.34 18.06
CA ALA A 490 -7.80 10.21 17.47
C ALA A 490 -8.94 10.63 16.52
N THR A 491 -9.18 11.91 16.29
CA THR A 491 -10.30 12.38 15.45
C THR A 491 -9.89 12.53 13.98
N ASP A 492 -8.65 12.94 13.65
CA ASP A 492 -8.22 12.83 12.25
C ASP A 492 -7.87 11.39 11.90
N TYR A 493 -8.65 10.84 10.97
CA TYR A 493 -8.40 9.52 10.44
C TYR A 493 -7.30 9.49 9.38
N ASN A 494 -7.41 10.29 8.31
CA ASN A 494 -6.57 10.16 7.11
C ASN A 494 -6.03 11.48 6.51
N LYS A 495 -6.31 12.65 7.13
CA LYS A 495 -5.76 13.96 6.74
C LYS A 495 -4.36 14.19 7.34
N LEU A 496 -3.45 13.24 7.11
CA LEU A 496 -2.19 13.13 7.84
C LEU A 496 -0.96 13.17 6.94
N GLN A 497 0.11 13.80 7.42
CA GLN A 497 1.42 13.83 6.75
C GLN A 497 2.09 12.46 6.74
N PHE A 498 2.75 12.13 5.64
CA PHE A 498 3.55 10.90 5.52
C PHE A 498 4.67 10.88 6.56
N ALA A 499 5.02 9.68 7.02
CA ALA A 499 6.11 9.51 7.97
C ALA A 499 7.44 9.82 7.27
N GLN A 500 8.23 10.72 7.85
CA GLN A 500 9.55 11.08 7.34
C GLN A 500 10.64 10.34 8.11
N LYS A 501 11.55 9.70 7.38
CA LYS A 501 12.82 9.17 7.89
C LYS A 501 13.93 9.60 6.94
N ASP A 502 14.80 10.50 7.40
CA ASP A 502 15.90 11.06 6.62
C ASP A 502 15.39 11.70 5.31
N ASN A 503 15.86 11.21 4.17
CA ASN A 503 15.48 11.67 2.84
C ASN A 503 14.27 10.92 2.24
N ILE A 504 13.64 10.03 3.00
CA ILE A 504 12.53 9.18 2.56
C ILE A 504 11.25 9.55 3.33
N LEU A 505 10.15 9.75 2.61
CA LEU A 505 8.81 9.83 3.17
C LEU A 505 8.03 8.58 2.76
N THR A 506 7.27 8.00 3.67
CA THR A 506 6.49 6.77 3.40
C THR A 506 5.08 6.88 3.97
N GLY A 507 4.08 6.53 3.15
CA GLY A 507 2.71 6.40 3.60
C GLY A 507 2.54 5.16 4.49
N SER A 508 1.76 5.26 5.57
CA SER A 508 1.57 4.13 6.49
C SER A 508 0.66 3.02 5.94
N VAL A 509 -0.16 3.30 4.93
CA VAL A 509 -1.17 2.36 4.41
C VAL A 509 -0.68 1.67 3.14
N SER A 510 -0.62 0.34 3.19
CA SER A 510 -0.32 -0.51 2.03
C SER A 510 -1.48 -0.55 1.05
N GLN A 511 -1.20 -0.29 -0.22
CA GLN A 511 -2.17 -0.38 -1.30
C GLN A 511 -2.31 -1.84 -1.74
N VAL A 512 -3.48 -2.44 -1.50
CA VAL A 512 -3.76 -3.87 -1.80
C VAL A 512 -4.84 -4.01 -2.86
N VAL A 513 -4.53 -4.76 -3.93
CA VAL A 513 -5.41 -5.00 -5.08
C VAL A 513 -6.60 -5.88 -4.70
N LYS A 514 -7.82 -5.37 -4.91
CA LYS A 514 -9.09 -6.06 -4.64
C LYS A 514 -9.15 -7.42 -5.34
N GLY A 515 -9.57 -8.45 -4.61
CA GLY A 515 -9.71 -9.82 -5.10
C GLY A 515 -8.40 -10.60 -5.34
N LYS A 516 -7.25 -9.93 -5.51
CA LYS A 516 -5.94 -10.59 -5.66
C LYS A 516 -5.16 -10.70 -4.34
N ASN A 517 -5.43 -9.81 -3.38
CA ASN A 517 -4.70 -9.70 -2.11
C ASN A 517 -3.18 -9.51 -2.27
N THR A 518 -2.75 -9.02 -3.42
CA THR A 518 -1.35 -8.65 -3.70
C THR A 518 -1.18 -7.15 -3.54
N PHE A 519 0.02 -6.72 -3.14
CA PHE A 519 0.36 -5.31 -3.13
C PHE A 519 0.28 -4.70 -4.54
N ALA A 520 -0.16 -3.44 -4.59
CA ALA A 520 -0.17 -2.67 -5.81
C ALA A 520 1.25 -2.29 -6.23
N THR A 521 1.42 -2.12 -7.54
CA THR A 521 2.65 -1.63 -8.17
C THR A 521 2.31 -0.35 -8.92
N ASP A 522 3.31 0.37 -9.41
CA ASP A 522 3.11 1.57 -10.22
C ASP A 522 2.22 1.32 -11.48
N ALA A 523 2.22 0.10 -12.00
CA ALA A 523 1.36 -0.29 -13.13
C ALA A 523 -0.11 -0.53 -12.75
N THR A 524 -0.41 -0.70 -11.46
CA THR A 524 -1.76 -0.96 -10.96
C THR A 524 -2.65 0.28 -11.14
N LYS A 525 -3.92 0.07 -11.51
CA LYS A 525 -4.90 1.15 -11.61
C LYS A 525 -5.44 1.53 -10.23
N LEU A 526 -5.70 2.83 -10.01
CA LEU A 526 -6.23 3.33 -8.74
C LEU A 526 -7.55 2.65 -8.35
N LYS A 527 -8.45 2.41 -9.33
CA LYS A 527 -9.74 1.74 -9.10
C LYS A 527 -9.65 0.31 -8.58
N ASP A 528 -8.54 -0.38 -8.86
CA ASP A 528 -8.33 -1.77 -8.46
C ASP A 528 -8.02 -1.87 -6.96
N VAL A 529 -7.63 -0.75 -6.33
CA VAL A 529 -7.37 -0.64 -4.89
C VAL A 529 -8.47 0.13 -4.18
N ALA A 530 -9.06 1.14 -4.82
CA ALA A 530 -10.09 2.01 -4.25
C ALA A 530 -11.29 1.24 -3.68
N GLY A 531 -11.93 1.77 -2.65
CA GLY A 531 -13.12 1.16 -2.02
C GLY A 531 -14.33 0.97 -2.94
N ALA A 532 -14.44 1.80 -3.98
CA ALA A 532 -15.51 1.80 -4.99
C ALA A 532 -14.98 2.29 -6.36
N GLY A 533 -15.84 2.44 -7.37
CA GLY A 533 -15.47 3.07 -8.64
C GLY A 533 -15.19 4.55 -8.46
N LEU A 534 -14.23 5.10 -9.23
CA LEU A 534 -13.74 6.47 -9.00
C LEU A 534 -14.74 7.55 -9.43
N GLN A 535 -15.73 7.18 -10.24
CA GLN A 535 -16.79 8.06 -10.71
C GLN A 535 -18.16 7.72 -10.14
N ASP A 536 -18.25 6.68 -9.28
CA ASP A 536 -19.51 6.30 -8.62
C ASP A 536 -19.99 7.41 -7.68
N ASN A 537 -19.07 8.22 -7.16
CA ASN A 537 -19.36 9.37 -6.33
C ASN A 537 -18.71 10.64 -6.92
N PRO A 538 -19.46 11.51 -7.60
CA PRO A 538 -18.90 12.70 -8.24
C PRO A 538 -18.34 13.73 -7.25
N ASP A 539 -18.71 13.63 -5.96
CA ASP A 539 -18.19 14.49 -4.89
C ASP A 539 -16.86 13.96 -4.32
N SER A 540 -16.45 12.74 -4.66
CA SER A 540 -15.19 12.12 -4.25
C SER A 540 -14.04 12.65 -5.09
N ASN A 541 -13.21 13.51 -4.51
CA ASN A 541 -12.03 14.05 -5.19
C ASN A 541 -10.78 13.86 -4.32
N MET A 542 -9.63 13.65 -4.96
CA MET A 542 -8.37 13.49 -4.25
C MET A 542 -7.69 14.85 -4.09
N THR A 543 -7.33 15.19 -2.86
CA THR A 543 -6.58 16.41 -2.53
C THR A 543 -5.25 16.04 -1.90
N MET A 544 -4.20 16.77 -2.29
CA MET A 544 -2.86 16.62 -1.75
C MET A 544 -2.36 17.99 -1.33
N HIS A 545 -1.80 18.07 -0.12
CA HIS A 545 -1.01 19.22 0.29
C HIS A 545 0.45 18.81 0.23
N ILE A 546 1.23 19.56 -0.55
CA ILE A 546 2.64 19.25 -0.81
C ILE A 546 3.48 20.50 -0.54
N LYS A 547 4.36 20.40 0.45
CA LYS A 547 5.52 21.30 0.55
C LYS A 547 6.60 20.73 -0.34
N SER A 548 6.92 21.45 -1.41
CA SER A 548 8.01 21.08 -2.31
C SER A 548 9.37 21.20 -1.62
N LYS A 549 10.39 20.50 -2.14
CA LYS A 549 11.77 20.57 -1.64
C LYS A 549 12.32 22.01 -1.61
N ASN A 550 11.81 22.88 -2.47
CA ASN A 550 12.19 24.29 -2.57
C ASN A 550 11.48 25.19 -1.52
N GLY A 551 10.64 24.62 -0.65
CA GLY A 551 9.93 25.33 0.43
C GLY A 551 8.61 26.01 0.02
N LYS A 552 8.16 25.84 -1.23
CA LYS A 552 6.84 26.30 -1.69
C LYS A 552 5.76 25.28 -1.37
N TYR A 553 4.56 25.76 -1.01
CA TYR A 553 3.40 24.93 -0.69
C TYR A 553 2.42 24.90 -1.85
N TYR A 554 1.85 23.73 -2.11
CA TYR A 554 0.90 23.50 -3.18
C TYR A 554 -0.28 22.67 -2.70
N GLN A 555 -1.47 23.04 -3.14
CA GLN A 555 -2.64 22.18 -3.14
C GLN A 555 -2.81 21.57 -4.53
N VAL A 556 -2.79 20.24 -4.60
CA VAL A 556 -3.06 19.46 -5.80
C VAL A 556 -4.44 18.84 -5.65
N LYS A 557 -5.30 19.04 -6.64
CA LYS A 557 -6.64 18.44 -6.67
C LYS A 557 -6.82 17.62 -7.94
N ILE A 558 -7.23 16.37 -7.79
CA ILE A 558 -7.67 15.50 -8.88
C ILE A 558 -9.17 15.30 -8.73
N ASP A 559 -9.92 15.88 -9.67
CA ASP A 559 -11.34 15.66 -9.81
C ASP A 559 -11.57 14.49 -10.77
N PHE A 560 -12.08 13.36 -10.26
CA PHE A 560 -12.34 12.17 -11.08
C PHE A 560 -13.55 12.33 -11.99
N SER A 561 -14.43 13.28 -11.67
CA SER A 561 -15.62 13.61 -12.45
C SER A 561 -15.72 15.13 -12.60
N ASP A 562 -15.13 15.65 -13.68
CA ASP A 562 -15.09 17.09 -13.93
C ASP A 562 -16.51 17.68 -14.07
N PRO A 563 -16.92 18.64 -13.21
CA PRO A 563 -18.27 19.18 -13.21
C PRO A 563 -18.61 19.97 -14.49
N LEU A 564 -17.60 20.43 -15.23
CA LEU A 564 -17.77 21.13 -16.51
C LEU A 564 -17.80 20.18 -17.71
N SER A 565 -17.36 18.93 -17.59
CA SER A 565 -17.37 17.97 -18.71
C SER A 565 -18.80 17.54 -19.06
N ALA A 566 -19.08 17.45 -20.36
CA ALA A 566 -20.36 16.98 -20.91
C ALA A 566 -20.29 15.51 -21.41
N SER A 567 -19.12 14.88 -21.36
CA SER A 567 -18.91 13.50 -21.78
C SER A 567 -19.49 12.50 -20.79
N VAL A 568 -19.76 11.28 -21.26
CA VAL A 568 -20.19 10.14 -20.44
C VAL A 568 -19.29 8.95 -20.77
N PRO A 569 -18.38 8.53 -19.87
CA PRO A 569 -18.08 9.14 -18.56
C PRO A 569 -17.50 10.56 -18.67
N LYS A 570 -17.63 11.34 -17.60
CA LYS A 570 -17.04 12.69 -17.50
C LYS A 570 -15.51 12.61 -17.51
N ALA A 571 -14.87 13.61 -18.10
CA ALA A 571 -13.41 13.72 -18.09
C ALA A 571 -12.85 13.95 -16.66
N THR A 572 -11.55 13.71 -16.50
CA THR A 572 -10.81 13.98 -15.25
C THR A 572 -10.16 15.36 -15.29
N GLN A 573 -9.98 16.01 -14.14
CA GLN A 573 -9.31 17.31 -14.05
C GLN A 573 -8.21 17.28 -12.98
N LEU A 574 -7.03 17.78 -13.32
CA LEU A 574 -5.91 18.04 -12.42
C LEU A 574 -5.73 19.56 -12.27
N THR A 575 -5.76 20.03 -11.03
CA THR A 575 -5.52 21.44 -10.69
C THR A 575 -4.41 21.52 -9.64
N ILE A 576 -3.41 22.37 -9.88
CA ILE A 576 -2.32 22.63 -8.94
C ILE A 576 -2.34 24.12 -8.63
N THR A 577 -2.42 24.47 -7.34
CA THR A 577 -2.49 25.86 -6.87
C THR A 577 -1.42 26.08 -5.81
N GLU A 578 -0.66 27.17 -5.91
CA GLU A 578 0.31 27.57 -4.86
C GLU A 578 -0.45 28.16 -3.66
N THR A 579 -0.09 27.72 -2.46
CA THR A 579 -0.72 28.12 -1.19
C THR A 579 0.30 28.73 -0.24
N ASN A 580 -0.20 29.42 0.78
CA ASN A 580 0.59 29.75 1.96
C ASN A 580 0.86 28.48 2.79
N ALA A 581 1.74 28.58 3.78
CA ALA A 581 2.10 27.47 4.66
C ALA A 581 0.92 26.96 5.52
N ASP A 582 -0.06 27.82 5.79
CA ASP A 582 -1.31 27.51 6.49
C ASP A 582 -2.37 26.86 5.58
N GLY A 583 -2.01 26.54 4.33
CA GLY A 583 -2.92 25.96 3.34
C GLY A 583 -3.85 26.99 2.68
N THR A 584 -3.83 28.26 3.11
CA THR A 584 -4.68 29.28 2.49
C THR A 584 -4.21 29.59 1.07
N PRO A 585 -5.13 29.78 0.11
CA PRO A 585 -4.73 30.09 -1.26
C PRO A 585 -4.03 31.44 -1.38
N ILE A 586 -2.98 31.53 -2.23
CA ILE A 586 -2.34 32.81 -2.53
C ILE A 586 -3.22 33.60 -3.51
N ILE A 587 -3.74 34.75 -3.07
CA ILE A 587 -4.54 35.65 -3.90
C ILE A 587 -3.65 36.78 -4.45
N PRO A 588 -3.56 36.98 -5.78
CA PRO A 588 -2.79 38.07 -6.35
C PRO A 588 -3.31 39.46 -5.94
N PRO A 589 -2.44 40.49 -5.84
CA PRO A 589 -2.87 41.85 -5.55
C PRO A 589 -3.92 42.35 -6.55
N GLY A 590 -5.14 42.66 -6.06
CA GLY A 590 -6.27 43.11 -6.89
C GLY A 590 -7.14 42.00 -7.49
N GLY A 591 -6.89 40.72 -7.16
CA GLY A 591 -7.73 39.58 -7.53
C GLY A 591 -8.73 39.18 -6.44
N PHE A 592 -9.74 38.39 -6.81
CA PHE A 592 -10.73 37.81 -5.89
C PHE A 592 -10.66 36.28 -5.80
N THR A 593 -9.84 35.63 -6.64
CA THR A 593 -9.73 34.17 -6.68
C THR A 593 -8.27 33.71 -6.84
N PRO A 594 -7.91 32.54 -6.29
CA PRO A 594 -6.60 31.92 -6.51
C PRO A 594 -6.42 31.55 -7.97
N VAL A 595 -5.21 31.71 -8.50
CA VAL A 595 -4.89 31.34 -9.88
C VAL A 595 -4.09 30.03 -9.87
N PRO A 596 -4.62 28.93 -10.44
CA PRO A 596 -3.87 27.69 -10.57
C PRO A 596 -2.57 27.89 -11.35
N VAL A 597 -1.48 27.30 -10.88
CA VAL A 597 -0.20 27.25 -11.60
C VAL A 597 -0.23 26.22 -12.73
N TYR A 598 -1.08 25.20 -12.61
CA TYR A 598 -1.39 24.24 -13.67
C TYR A 598 -2.85 23.81 -13.59
N GLN A 599 -3.51 23.73 -14.75
CA GLN A 599 -4.86 23.21 -14.89
C GLN A 599 -4.99 22.46 -16.21
N GLY A 600 -5.33 21.17 -16.14
CA GLY A 600 -5.43 20.31 -17.32
C GLY A 600 -6.00 18.93 -16.97
N ASN A 601 -6.00 18.01 -17.94
CA ASN A 601 -6.39 16.62 -17.72
C ASN A 601 -5.16 15.77 -17.35
N ILE A 602 -5.42 14.58 -16.80
CA ILE A 602 -4.37 13.56 -16.64
C ILE A 602 -4.20 12.86 -18.00
N MET A 603 -2.97 12.83 -18.52
CA MET A 603 -2.67 12.35 -19.88
C MET A 603 -1.91 11.02 -19.84
N LEU A 604 -2.13 10.20 -20.87
CA LEU A 604 -1.43 8.94 -21.13
C LEU A 604 -0.86 8.96 -22.54
N GLY A 605 0.36 8.43 -22.71
CA GLY A 605 0.95 8.23 -24.01
C GLY A 605 0.43 6.96 -24.67
N LYS A 606 -0.09 7.07 -25.89
CA LYS A 606 -0.51 5.94 -26.72
C LYS A 606 0.34 5.87 -27.98
N TYR A 607 1.03 4.75 -28.17
CA TYR A 607 1.81 4.54 -29.37
C TYR A 607 0.91 4.47 -30.61
N ASN A 608 1.22 5.29 -31.60
CA ASN A 608 0.52 5.36 -32.87
C ASN A 608 1.34 4.65 -33.95
N GLU A 609 0.82 3.52 -34.43
CA GLU A 609 1.48 2.71 -35.45
C GLU A 609 1.62 3.40 -36.81
N ALA A 610 0.74 4.36 -37.14
CA ALA A 610 0.73 5.06 -38.42
C ALA A 610 1.77 6.18 -38.48
N THR A 611 1.91 6.95 -37.39
CA THR A 611 2.89 8.05 -37.29
C THR A 611 4.23 7.60 -36.72
N LYS A 612 4.29 6.41 -36.09
CA LYS A 612 5.44 5.91 -35.32
C LYS A 612 5.86 6.85 -34.18
N THR A 613 4.90 7.62 -33.66
CA THR A 613 5.04 8.53 -32.52
C THR A 613 4.12 8.10 -31.37
N THR A 614 4.31 8.67 -30.19
CA THR A 614 3.40 8.49 -29.05
C THR A 614 2.48 9.70 -28.96
N ASP A 615 1.19 9.50 -29.16
CA ASP A 615 0.18 10.55 -29.06
C ASP A 615 -0.29 10.68 -27.61
N GLY A 616 -0.54 11.92 -27.18
CA GLY A 616 -1.16 12.18 -25.88
C GLY A 616 -2.66 11.90 -25.94
N VAL A 617 -3.19 11.19 -24.95
CA VAL A 617 -4.63 10.90 -24.82
C VAL A 617 -5.08 11.20 -23.40
N VAL A 618 -6.27 11.76 -23.24
CA VAL A 618 -6.88 11.97 -21.91
C VAL A 618 -7.12 10.63 -21.23
N THR A 619 -6.65 10.51 -19.99
CA THR A 619 -6.85 9.33 -19.15
C THR A 619 -8.19 9.45 -18.43
N GLN A 620 -9.07 8.48 -18.67
CA GLN A 620 -10.32 8.35 -17.94
C GLN A 620 -10.03 7.98 -16.48
N ALA A 621 -10.90 8.38 -15.55
CA ALA A 621 -10.68 8.19 -14.11
C ALA A 621 -10.29 6.74 -13.77
N ASP A 622 -11.07 5.81 -14.31
CA ASP A 622 -10.93 4.37 -14.11
C ASP A 622 -9.65 3.75 -14.69
N ASP A 623 -8.91 4.49 -15.52
CA ASP A 623 -7.68 4.04 -16.15
C ASP A 623 -6.43 4.71 -15.56
N ILE A 624 -6.59 5.61 -14.59
CA ILE A 624 -5.47 6.25 -13.91
C ILE A 624 -4.66 5.19 -13.14
N SER A 625 -3.35 5.14 -13.38
CA SER A 625 -2.42 4.26 -12.67
C SER A 625 -1.74 4.95 -11.49
N TYR A 626 -1.21 4.15 -10.56
CA TYR A 626 -0.32 4.65 -9.51
C TYR A 626 0.91 5.35 -10.09
N LYS A 627 1.43 4.90 -11.24
CA LYS A 627 2.52 5.61 -11.94
C LYS A 627 2.14 7.06 -12.24
N GLN A 628 0.96 7.31 -12.79
CA GLN A 628 0.53 8.67 -13.12
C GLN A 628 0.36 9.51 -11.85
N LEU A 629 -0.19 8.94 -10.79
CA LEU A 629 -0.27 9.60 -9.48
C LEU A 629 1.12 9.94 -8.92
N ASN A 630 2.04 8.99 -8.95
CA ASN A 630 3.42 9.14 -8.49
C ASN A 630 4.15 10.23 -9.30
N ASP A 631 3.95 10.27 -10.63
CA ASP A 631 4.52 11.29 -11.51
C ASP A 631 4.00 12.70 -11.14
N ILE A 632 2.70 12.86 -10.81
CA ILE A 632 2.12 14.13 -10.33
C ILE A 632 2.79 14.55 -9.02
N VAL A 633 2.87 13.62 -8.05
CA VAL A 633 3.49 13.88 -6.74
C VAL A 633 4.97 14.26 -6.91
N ALA A 634 5.72 13.53 -7.76
CA ALA A 634 7.13 13.80 -8.01
C ALA A 634 7.35 15.20 -8.59
N MET A 635 6.55 15.61 -9.59
CA MET A 635 6.64 16.94 -10.18
C MET A 635 6.43 18.05 -9.16
N VAL A 636 5.36 17.94 -8.36
CA VAL A 636 5.01 18.99 -7.37
C VAL A 636 6.01 19.01 -6.22
N ALA A 637 6.41 17.83 -5.71
CA ALA A 637 7.40 17.71 -4.65
C ALA A 637 8.78 18.22 -5.07
N ALA A 638 9.18 17.99 -6.33
CA ALA A 638 10.40 18.56 -6.90
C ALA A 638 10.30 20.07 -7.21
N GLY A 639 9.08 20.62 -7.23
CA GLY A 639 8.82 21.99 -7.70
C GLY A 639 9.07 22.18 -9.20
N ASN A 640 8.98 21.11 -9.99
CA ASN A 640 9.20 21.11 -11.44
C ASN A 640 7.86 20.87 -12.14
N LEU A 641 7.09 21.95 -12.33
CA LEU A 641 5.75 21.91 -12.92
C LEU A 641 5.79 22.06 -14.46
N PRO A 642 4.76 21.59 -15.20
CA PRO A 642 4.69 21.76 -16.65
C PRO A 642 4.68 23.23 -17.09
N ASP A 643 5.57 23.62 -18.02
CA ASP A 643 5.55 24.95 -18.68
C ASP A 643 4.54 24.95 -19.83
N ASP A 644 3.26 24.87 -19.50
CA ASP A 644 2.14 24.79 -20.45
C ASP A 644 1.28 26.05 -20.40
N ARG A 645 1.87 27.17 -20.82
CA ARG A 645 1.21 28.49 -20.74
C ARG A 645 -0.05 28.58 -21.59
N VAL A 646 -0.01 28.01 -22.80
CA VAL A 646 -1.12 28.04 -23.75
C VAL A 646 -2.25 27.16 -23.22
N GLY A 647 -1.99 25.90 -22.87
CA GLY A 647 -2.99 24.99 -22.33
C GLY A 647 -3.59 25.49 -21.02
N ASN A 648 -2.80 26.06 -20.12
CA ASN A 648 -3.31 26.65 -18.87
C ASN A 648 -4.22 27.85 -19.15
N THR A 649 -3.90 28.68 -20.15
CA THR A 649 -4.76 29.81 -20.54
C THR A 649 -6.09 29.30 -21.12
N VAL A 650 -6.06 28.27 -21.96
CA VAL A 650 -7.28 27.64 -22.49
C VAL A 650 -8.14 27.03 -21.37
N ALA A 651 -7.53 26.29 -20.44
CA ALA A 651 -8.23 25.69 -19.31
C ALA A 651 -8.86 26.75 -18.39
N LYS A 652 -8.14 27.85 -18.13
CA LYS A 652 -8.66 29.02 -17.41
C LYS A 652 -9.85 29.62 -18.16
N ASN A 653 -9.73 29.87 -19.46
CA ASN A 653 -10.82 30.47 -20.24
C ASN A 653 -12.08 29.60 -20.24
N LEU A 654 -11.94 28.27 -20.25
CA LEU A 654 -13.05 27.32 -20.19
C LEU A 654 -13.74 27.27 -18.82
N SER A 655 -13.09 27.73 -17.76
CA SER A 655 -13.60 27.70 -16.38
C SER A 655 -13.90 29.10 -15.79
N ASP A 656 -13.54 30.18 -16.50
CA ASP A 656 -13.71 31.56 -16.03
C ASP A 656 -15.15 32.07 -16.19
N GLN A 657 -15.84 32.19 -15.06
CA GLN A 657 -17.20 32.73 -14.99
C GLN A 657 -17.29 34.19 -15.45
N ASN A 658 -16.20 34.96 -15.39
CA ASN A 658 -16.18 36.36 -15.84
C ASN A 658 -16.14 36.50 -17.37
N LEU A 659 -15.63 35.50 -18.08
CA LEU A 659 -15.74 35.43 -19.55
C LEU A 659 -17.18 35.09 -19.98
N PHE A 660 -17.96 34.50 -19.09
CA PHE A 660 -19.34 34.09 -19.31
C PHE A 660 -20.32 34.71 -18.27
N PRO A 661 -20.39 36.05 -18.15
CA PRO A 661 -21.29 36.71 -17.20
C PRO A 661 -22.76 36.37 -17.53
N ASN A 662 -23.71 36.73 -16.67
CA ASN A 662 -25.16 36.51 -16.85
C ASN A 662 -25.82 37.20 -18.08
N VAL A 663 -25.05 37.48 -19.13
CA VAL A 663 -25.45 37.94 -20.46
C VAL A 663 -25.55 36.73 -21.42
N ALA A 664 -26.52 36.71 -22.33
CA ALA A 664 -26.68 35.64 -23.32
C ALA A 664 -25.49 35.60 -24.31
N ILE A 665 -25.02 34.39 -24.67
CA ILE A 665 -24.05 34.18 -25.75
C ILE A 665 -24.86 34.05 -27.05
N ASN A 666 -24.78 35.08 -27.89
CA ASN A 666 -25.75 35.25 -28.98
C ASN A 666 -25.37 34.56 -30.29
N ASN A 667 -24.08 34.23 -30.51
CA ASN A 667 -23.60 33.54 -31.70
C ASN A 667 -22.23 32.87 -31.45
N ALA A 668 -21.82 32.01 -32.38
CA ALA A 668 -20.56 31.25 -32.30
C ALA A 668 -19.30 32.13 -32.30
N ASN A 669 -19.31 33.27 -32.99
CA ASN A 669 -18.14 34.16 -33.04
C ASN A 669 -17.87 34.81 -31.69
N ASP A 670 -18.91 35.21 -30.95
CA ASP A 670 -18.77 35.73 -29.58
C ASP A 670 -18.14 34.68 -28.64
N LEU A 671 -18.59 33.42 -28.75
CA LEU A 671 -18.00 32.31 -27.98
C LEU A 671 -16.52 32.08 -28.34
N LYS A 672 -16.18 32.04 -29.63
CA LYS A 672 -14.80 31.90 -30.11
C LYS A 672 -13.90 33.02 -29.61
N THR A 673 -14.34 34.28 -29.71
CA THR A 673 -13.57 35.44 -29.24
C THR A 673 -13.29 35.37 -27.74
N ARG A 674 -14.28 34.99 -26.92
CA ARG A 674 -14.11 34.84 -25.47
C ARG A 674 -13.14 33.71 -25.12
N LEU A 675 -13.29 32.54 -25.74
CA LEU A 675 -12.42 31.38 -25.48
C LEU A 675 -10.96 31.58 -25.91
N LYS A 676 -10.72 32.43 -26.92
CA LYS A 676 -9.37 32.79 -27.41
C LYS A 676 -8.71 33.93 -26.62
N THR A 677 -9.35 34.47 -25.59
CA THR A 677 -8.78 35.57 -24.79
C THR A 677 -7.39 35.21 -24.26
N ASN A 678 -6.35 35.96 -24.64
CA ASN A 678 -4.94 35.71 -24.28
C ASN A 678 -4.33 34.39 -24.80
N VAL A 679 -4.97 33.68 -25.73
CA VAL A 679 -4.40 32.47 -26.37
C VAL A 679 -3.55 32.90 -27.56
N ASN A 680 -2.23 33.06 -27.37
CA ASN A 680 -1.32 33.58 -28.40
C ASN A 680 -0.67 32.47 -29.26
N ASP A 681 -1.43 31.41 -29.61
CA ASP A 681 -0.96 30.30 -30.44
C ASP A 681 -1.95 30.00 -31.58
N PRO A 682 -1.59 30.24 -32.87
CA PRO A 682 -2.51 30.08 -33.99
C PRO A 682 -3.05 28.66 -34.18
N ALA A 683 -2.26 27.63 -33.83
CA ALA A 683 -2.70 26.25 -33.94
C ALA A 683 -3.82 25.95 -32.91
N THR A 684 -3.62 26.37 -31.66
CA THR A 684 -4.61 26.25 -30.59
C THR A 684 -5.86 27.08 -30.87
N GLU A 685 -5.71 28.31 -31.41
CA GLU A 685 -6.86 29.11 -31.83
C GLU A 685 -7.72 28.40 -32.89
N ALA A 686 -7.08 27.74 -33.86
CA ALA A 686 -7.78 26.96 -34.88
C ALA A 686 -8.50 25.74 -34.28
N ILE A 687 -7.91 25.07 -33.28
CA ILE A 687 -8.53 23.96 -32.55
C ILE A 687 -9.77 24.45 -31.79
N ILE A 688 -9.69 25.61 -31.12
CA ILE A 688 -10.85 26.22 -30.44
C ILE A 688 -11.97 26.52 -31.44
N ASP A 689 -11.63 27.11 -32.59
CA ASP A 689 -12.64 27.43 -33.62
C ASP A 689 -13.33 26.17 -34.14
N GLN A 690 -12.55 25.11 -34.44
CA GLN A 690 -13.07 23.80 -34.86
C GLN A 690 -13.96 23.16 -33.79
N ALA A 691 -13.56 23.22 -32.52
CA ALA A 691 -14.34 22.67 -31.42
C ALA A 691 -15.68 23.39 -31.24
N VAL A 692 -15.72 24.72 -31.35
CA VAL A 692 -16.97 25.48 -31.30
C VAL A 692 -17.90 25.12 -32.46
N ASP A 693 -17.36 24.96 -33.67
CA ASP A 693 -18.15 24.60 -34.84
C ASP A 693 -18.67 23.16 -34.77
N ALA A 694 -17.86 22.23 -34.26
CA ALA A 694 -18.22 20.82 -34.09
C ALA A 694 -19.18 20.56 -32.92
N ALA A 695 -19.26 21.46 -31.93
CA ALA A 695 -20.10 21.30 -30.74
C ALA A 695 -21.61 21.33 -31.02
N GLY A 696 -22.06 21.75 -32.21
CA GLY A 696 -23.47 21.71 -32.61
C GLY A 696 -24.39 22.56 -31.72
N LEU A 697 -23.88 23.69 -31.22
CA LEU A 697 -24.59 24.54 -30.26
C LEU A 697 -25.76 25.30 -30.91
N THR A 698 -26.88 25.40 -30.20
CA THR A 698 -28.01 26.27 -30.57
C THR A 698 -27.85 27.62 -29.90
N PHE A 699 -27.92 28.71 -30.68
CA PHE A 699 -27.80 30.08 -30.18
C PHE A 699 -29.15 30.82 -30.17
N PRO A 700 -29.45 31.67 -29.17
CA PRO A 700 -28.59 32.00 -28.02
C PRO A 700 -28.46 30.83 -27.05
N VAL A 701 -27.25 30.64 -26.48
CA VAL A 701 -26.99 29.53 -25.55
C VAL A 701 -27.74 29.79 -24.24
N THR A 702 -28.70 28.92 -23.92
CA THR A 702 -29.48 28.96 -22.67
C THR A 702 -28.84 28.14 -21.56
N ASN A 703 -28.33 26.94 -21.87
CA ASN A 703 -27.53 26.12 -20.95
C ASN A 703 -26.03 26.31 -21.21
N LYS A 704 -25.43 27.32 -20.59
CA LYS A 704 -24.02 27.69 -20.82
C LYS A 704 -23.04 26.60 -20.38
N GLN A 705 -23.29 25.98 -19.22
CA GLN A 705 -22.39 24.97 -18.66
C GLN A 705 -22.28 23.76 -19.58
N GLU A 706 -23.41 23.25 -20.08
CA GLU A 706 -23.41 22.13 -21.02
C GLU A 706 -22.76 22.49 -22.37
N ALA A 707 -23.00 23.72 -22.87
CA ALA A 707 -22.41 24.19 -24.11
C ALA A 707 -20.89 24.33 -24.02
N ILE A 708 -20.38 24.93 -22.95
CA ILE A 708 -18.94 25.07 -22.68
C ILE A 708 -18.31 23.70 -22.43
N GLY A 709 -19.02 22.79 -21.76
CA GLY A 709 -18.58 21.41 -21.55
C GLY A 709 -18.37 20.64 -22.84
N LYS A 710 -19.30 20.73 -23.79
CA LYS A 710 -19.14 20.11 -25.13
C LYS A 710 -17.92 20.63 -25.87
N VAL A 711 -17.70 21.96 -25.83
CA VAL A 711 -16.52 22.57 -26.47
C VAL A 711 -15.24 22.14 -25.75
N LYS A 712 -15.23 22.13 -24.42
CA LYS A 712 -14.12 21.64 -23.59
C LYS A 712 -13.74 20.22 -23.97
N ASP A 713 -14.71 19.31 -24.01
CA ASP A 713 -14.46 17.90 -24.31
C ASP A 713 -13.90 17.71 -25.74
N LEU A 714 -14.33 18.52 -26.70
CA LEU A 714 -13.78 18.51 -28.06
C LEU A 714 -12.34 19.03 -28.12
N ILE A 715 -12.00 20.07 -27.34
CA ILE A 715 -10.64 20.61 -27.27
C ILE A 715 -9.69 19.60 -26.61
N ILE A 716 -10.05 19.07 -25.43
CA ILE A 716 -9.15 18.17 -24.67
C ILE A 716 -8.90 16.85 -25.38
N ASN A 717 -9.83 16.39 -26.23
CA ASN A 717 -9.70 15.16 -27.02
C ASN A 717 -9.11 15.41 -28.42
N ASN A 718 -8.79 16.66 -28.79
CA ASN A 718 -8.05 16.93 -30.02
C ASN A 718 -6.62 16.37 -29.90
N ALA A 719 -6.18 15.57 -30.88
CA ALA A 719 -4.92 14.85 -30.83
C ALA A 719 -3.69 15.77 -30.70
N ASP A 720 -3.66 16.89 -31.41
CA ASP A 720 -2.52 17.81 -31.40
C ASP A 720 -2.44 18.55 -30.06
N TYR A 721 -3.59 19.05 -29.57
CA TYR A 721 -3.67 19.68 -28.25
C TYR A 721 -3.30 18.71 -27.13
N ALA A 722 -3.86 17.50 -27.15
CA ALA A 722 -3.59 16.45 -26.17
C ALA A 722 -2.11 16.04 -26.15
N THR A 723 -1.51 15.88 -27.32
CA THR A 723 -0.09 15.53 -27.45
C THR A 723 0.83 16.64 -26.93
N ALA A 724 0.55 17.90 -27.25
CA ALA A 724 1.32 19.04 -26.73
C ALA A 724 1.28 19.11 -25.20
N ARG A 725 0.12 18.88 -24.57
CA ARG A 725 0.01 18.85 -23.10
C ARG A 725 0.74 17.65 -22.49
N PHE A 726 0.66 16.49 -23.12
CA PHE A 726 1.37 15.28 -22.69
C PHE A 726 2.89 15.45 -22.75
N GLU A 727 3.43 16.07 -23.80
CA GLU A 727 4.86 16.36 -23.94
C GLU A 727 5.35 17.34 -22.86
N ALA A 728 4.60 18.42 -22.61
CA ALA A 728 4.92 19.39 -21.56
C ALA A 728 4.92 18.73 -20.16
N TYR A 729 3.94 17.85 -19.91
CA TYR A 729 3.84 17.05 -18.69
C TYR A 729 5.04 16.11 -18.53
N ASN A 730 5.36 15.28 -19.53
CA ASN A 730 6.48 14.33 -19.42
C ASN A 730 7.82 15.01 -19.24
N LYS A 731 8.04 16.16 -19.91
CA LYS A 731 9.25 16.94 -19.71
C LYS A 731 9.41 17.39 -18.25
N ALA A 732 8.30 17.74 -17.59
CA ALA A 732 8.30 18.08 -16.18
C ALA A 732 8.53 16.85 -15.28
N VAL A 733 7.93 15.70 -15.61
CA VAL A 733 8.19 14.42 -14.90
C VAL A 733 9.66 14.02 -15.00
N ASP A 734 10.24 14.05 -16.20
CA ASP A 734 11.64 13.68 -16.43
C ASP A 734 12.60 14.59 -15.64
N GLY A 735 12.32 15.90 -15.60
CA GLY A 735 13.09 16.84 -14.79
C GLY A 735 12.91 16.64 -13.27
N ALA A 736 11.73 16.19 -12.83
CA ALA A 736 11.45 15.90 -11.42
C ALA A 736 12.20 14.65 -10.95
N ASN A 737 12.16 13.57 -11.75
CA ASN A 737 12.76 12.26 -11.47
C ASN A 737 14.28 12.30 -11.26
N ALA A 738 14.94 13.34 -11.80
CA ALA A 738 16.36 13.62 -11.54
C ALA A 738 16.65 13.96 -10.07
N SER A 739 15.66 14.39 -9.30
CA SER A 739 15.85 14.88 -7.92
C SER A 739 14.91 14.30 -6.88
N VAL A 740 13.70 13.86 -7.28
CA VAL A 740 12.72 13.23 -6.40
C VAL A 740 12.21 11.97 -7.11
N ASN A 741 12.25 10.82 -6.43
CA ASN A 741 11.60 9.59 -6.92
C ASN A 741 10.33 9.35 -6.11
N VAL A 742 9.25 8.95 -6.78
CA VAL A 742 8.02 8.51 -6.11
C VAL A 742 7.62 7.17 -6.70
N GLU A 743 7.44 6.16 -5.86
CA GLU A 743 7.09 4.80 -6.27
C GLU A 743 6.26 4.09 -5.20
N LEU A 744 5.55 3.03 -5.58
CA LEU A 744 5.09 2.05 -4.61
C LEU A 744 6.23 1.08 -4.27
N ASN A 745 6.57 0.98 -2.98
CA ASN A 745 7.53 -0.02 -2.52
C ASN A 745 6.95 -1.45 -2.66
N TYR A 746 7.76 -2.47 -2.38
CA TYR A 746 7.32 -3.88 -2.48
C TYR A 746 6.17 -4.27 -1.53
N ARG A 747 5.85 -3.45 -0.51
CA ARG A 747 4.66 -3.59 0.35
C ARG A 747 3.48 -2.73 -0.12
N GLY A 748 3.55 -2.20 -1.34
CA GLY A 748 2.52 -1.35 -1.93
C GLY A 748 2.33 -0.03 -1.20
N GLN A 749 3.29 0.43 -0.38
CA GLN A 749 3.22 1.73 0.28
C GLN A 749 3.85 2.78 -0.63
N MET A 750 3.23 3.94 -0.75
CA MET A 750 3.82 5.06 -1.48
C MET A 750 5.05 5.57 -0.74
N GLN A 751 6.16 5.63 -1.46
CA GLN A 751 7.45 6.12 -0.97
C GLN A 751 7.92 7.28 -1.85
N ILE A 752 8.34 8.36 -1.20
CA ILE A 752 8.98 9.51 -1.83
C ILE A 752 10.42 9.57 -1.35
N THR A 753 11.37 9.62 -2.29
CA THR A 753 12.81 9.68 -1.99
C THR A 753 13.39 10.97 -2.57
N ASP A 754 13.85 11.86 -1.71
CA ASP A 754 14.63 13.04 -2.09
C ASP A 754 16.08 12.60 -2.37
N LYS A 755 16.52 12.74 -3.62
CA LYS A 755 17.89 12.40 -4.06
C LYS A 755 18.87 13.57 -3.84
N SER A 756 18.37 14.74 -3.46
CA SER A 756 19.15 15.98 -3.38
C SER A 756 19.59 16.38 -1.98
N ALA A 757 18.98 15.80 -0.93
CA ALA A 757 19.30 16.09 0.46
C ALA A 757 19.37 14.81 1.31
N THR A 758 20.13 14.86 2.41
CA THR A 758 20.18 13.77 3.41
C THR A 758 18.95 13.74 4.30
N VAL A 759 18.31 14.89 4.52
CA VAL A 759 17.02 15.02 5.19
C VAL A 759 16.13 15.84 4.27
N SER A 760 14.98 15.27 3.92
CA SER A 760 14.05 15.91 2.99
C SER A 760 13.39 17.15 3.60
N ASN A 761 13.15 18.18 2.80
CA ASN A 761 12.27 19.30 3.17
C ASN A 761 10.86 19.15 2.57
N ILE A 762 10.60 18.02 1.92
CA ILE A 762 9.29 17.69 1.36
C ILE A 762 8.37 17.29 2.50
N GLU A 763 7.15 17.80 2.49
CA GLU A 763 6.05 17.33 3.34
C GLU A 763 4.87 17.02 2.44
N ILE A 764 4.17 15.92 2.69
CA ILE A 764 3.02 15.50 1.87
C ILE A 764 1.92 14.87 2.72
N SER A 765 0.69 15.26 2.43
CA SER A 765 -0.54 14.59 2.88
C SER A 765 -1.44 14.35 1.68
N ILE A 766 -2.02 13.16 1.56
CA ILE A 766 -2.95 12.79 0.49
C ILE A 766 -4.22 12.25 1.14
N PHE A 767 -5.35 12.89 0.85
CA PHE A 767 -6.64 12.55 1.44
C PHE A 767 -7.77 12.82 0.44
N GLU A 768 -8.95 12.32 0.76
CA GLU A 768 -10.16 12.60 -0.01
C GLU A 768 -10.83 13.87 0.52
N THR A 769 -11.28 14.71 -0.40
CA THR A 769 -12.13 15.86 -0.09
C THR A 769 -13.47 15.66 -0.74
N PHE A 770 -14.53 15.82 0.05
CA PHE A 770 -15.90 15.80 -0.41
C PHE A 770 -16.39 17.20 -0.79
N SER A 771 -17.47 17.29 -1.56
CA SER A 771 -18.20 18.56 -1.68
C SER A 771 -18.72 19.02 -0.32
N ALA A 772 -18.87 20.33 -0.13
CA ALA A 772 -19.24 20.92 1.17
C ALA A 772 -20.52 20.34 1.78
N ASP A 773 -21.43 19.83 0.93
CA ASP A 773 -22.75 19.31 1.30
C ASP A 773 -22.74 17.81 1.62
N LYS A 774 -21.64 17.09 1.35
CA LYS A 774 -21.55 15.65 1.61
C LYS A 774 -20.91 15.41 2.98
N PRO A 775 -21.65 14.83 3.94
CA PRO A 775 -21.12 14.56 5.26
C PRO A 775 -20.17 13.35 5.27
N GLU A 776 -19.15 13.38 6.13
CA GLU A 776 -18.18 12.28 6.30
C GLU A 776 -18.80 11.09 7.08
N PHE A 777 -19.77 11.36 7.96
CA PHE A 777 -20.62 10.36 8.62
C PHE A 777 -22.09 10.63 8.32
N GLY A 778 -22.93 9.60 8.18
CA GLY A 778 -24.35 9.82 7.91
C GLY A 778 -25.06 10.60 9.04
N LYS A 779 -26.12 11.35 8.71
CA LYS A 779 -26.84 12.22 9.67
C LYS A 779 -27.51 11.43 10.79
N GLU A 780 -28.20 10.34 10.44
CA GLU A 780 -28.91 9.48 11.39
C GLU A 780 -27.95 8.66 12.28
N ALA A 781 -28.33 8.43 13.52
CA ALA A 781 -27.62 7.49 14.39
C ALA A 781 -27.62 6.08 13.77
N ASN A 782 -26.51 5.34 13.90
CA ASN A 782 -26.35 3.99 13.32
C ASN A 782 -26.44 3.94 11.79
N SER A 783 -26.20 5.06 11.10
CA SER A 783 -26.12 5.10 9.63
C SER A 783 -24.71 4.83 9.13
N THR A 784 -24.63 4.09 8.03
CA THR A 784 -23.38 3.80 7.31
C THR A 784 -23.40 4.51 5.97
N VAL A 785 -22.33 5.23 5.68
CA VAL A 785 -22.06 5.85 4.37
C VAL A 785 -20.77 5.27 3.79
N ALA A 786 -20.52 5.53 2.50
CA ALA A 786 -19.25 5.21 1.88
C ALA A 786 -18.13 6.01 2.56
N GLY A 787 -17.09 5.31 3.05
CA GLY A 787 -15.90 5.96 3.62
C GLY A 787 -14.96 6.48 2.54
N SER A 788 -13.80 7.01 2.95
CA SER A 788 -12.74 7.43 2.02
C SER A 788 -12.38 6.29 1.06
N LEU A 789 -12.41 6.53 -0.25
CA LEU A 789 -12.07 5.58 -1.29
C LEU A 789 -10.61 5.17 -1.24
N PHE A 790 -9.75 6.11 -0.80
CA PHE A 790 -8.30 5.95 -0.73
C PHE A 790 -7.78 6.35 0.64
N ASN A 791 -6.80 5.60 1.14
CA ASN A 791 -6.00 5.98 2.29
C ASN A 791 -4.54 5.68 1.97
N PHE A 792 -3.67 6.69 2.08
CA PHE A 792 -2.22 6.54 1.91
C PHE A 792 -1.51 6.61 3.26
N ASN A 793 -2.06 7.40 4.17
CA ASN A 793 -1.63 7.50 5.55
C ASN A 793 -2.85 7.59 6.44
N ALA A 794 -2.93 6.77 7.49
CA ALA A 794 -4.11 6.74 8.35
C ALA A 794 -3.76 6.42 9.80
N ASN A 795 -4.48 7.03 10.74
CA ASN A 795 -4.43 6.72 12.17
C ASN A 795 -5.24 5.45 12.49
N ASN A 796 -5.08 4.40 11.69
CA ASN A 796 -5.82 3.14 11.82
C ASN A 796 -5.21 2.22 12.90
N MET A 797 -5.94 1.16 13.24
CA MET A 797 -5.46 0.05 14.06
C MET A 797 -4.19 -0.57 13.48
N ILE A 798 -3.32 -1.04 14.38
CA ILE A 798 -1.99 -1.53 14.02
C ILE A 798 -2.08 -3.02 13.70
N SER A 799 -1.39 -3.47 12.65
CA SER A 799 -1.36 -4.90 12.31
C SER A 799 -0.40 -5.64 13.24
N ILE A 800 -0.92 -6.63 13.98
CA ILE A 800 -0.11 -7.60 14.74
C ILE A 800 0.48 -8.64 13.79
N ASP A 801 -0.36 -9.13 12.88
CA ASP A 801 0.01 -10.12 11.90
C ASP A 801 -0.75 -9.88 10.60
N GLU A 802 -0.15 -10.28 9.50
CA GLU A 802 -0.67 -10.13 8.14
C GLU A 802 -0.08 -11.22 7.24
N PRO A 803 -0.81 -11.67 6.20
CA PRO A 803 -0.33 -12.71 5.28
C PRO A 803 1.04 -12.45 4.63
N SER A 804 1.44 -11.19 4.42
CA SER A 804 2.76 -10.87 3.86
C SER A 804 3.83 -11.02 4.92
N VAL A 805 5.02 -11.44 4.52
CA VAL A 805 6.19 -11.59 5.39
C VAL A 805 7.26 -10.60 4.95
N ASP A 806 7.93 -9.97 5.92
CA ASP A 806 9.15 -9.20 5.69
C ASP A 806 10.12 -9.47 6.84
N ILE A 807 10.86 -10.57 6.71
CA ILE A 807 11.53 -11.20 7.86
C ILE A 807 12.40 -10.18 8.61
N PHE A 808 13.26 -9.44 7.90
CA PHE A 808 14.23 -8.57 8.57
C PHE A 808 13.58 -7.30 9.14
N LYS A 809 12.62 -6.69 8.46
CA LYS A 809 11.90 -5.53 9.02
C LYS A 809 10.99 -5.92 10.19
N ASP A 810 10.40 -7.11 10.12
CA ASP A 810 9.66 -7.66 11.24
C ASP A 810 10.58 -7.87 12.44
N LEU A 811 11.74 -8.51 12.27
CA LEU A 811 12.74 -8.69 13.34
C LEU A 811 13.21 -7.36 13.94
N ASP A 812 13.42 -6.32 13.12
CA ASP A 812 13.74 -4.97 13.58
C ASP A 812 12.63 -4.38 14.46
N ALA A 813 11.37 -4.51 14.04
CA ALA A 813 10.22 -4.07 14.82
C ALA A 813 10.12 -4.83 16.16
N MET A 814 10.45 -6.13 16.18
CA MET A 814 10.50 -6.93 17.41
C MET A 814 11.62 -6.45 18.36
N ILE A 815 12.82 -6.18 17.84
CA ILE A 815 13.94 -5.64 18.62
C ILE A 815 13.58 -4.27 19.19
N ALA A 816 12.96 -3.41 18.39
CA ALA A 816 12.50 -2.09 18.83
C ALA A 816 11.47 -2.19 19.97
N ALA A 817 10.51 -3.13 19.88
CA ALA A 817 9.54 -3.37 20.95
C ALA A 817 10.20 -3.79 22.27
N VAL A 818 11.26 -4.63 22.22
CA VAL A 818 12.04 -5.02 23.40
C VAL A 818 12.81 -3.84 23.99
N ARG A 819 13.47 -3.01 23.14
CA ARG A 819 14.20 -1.81 23.60
C ARG A 819 13.28 -0.82 24.30
N ASP A 820 12.12 -0.55 23.71
CA ASP A 820 11.10 0.34 24.30
C ASP A 820 10.53 -0.22 25.61
N GLY A 821 10.56 -1.55 25.80
CA GLY A 821 10.00 -2.22 26.96
C GLY A 821 8.48 -2.34 26.90
N SER A 822 7.90 -2.17 25.72
CA SER A 822 6.48 -2.19 25.49
C SER A 822 5.98 -3.63 25.42
N TYR A 823 5.36 -4.11 26.50
CA TYR A 823 4.81 -5.47 26.56
C TYR A 823 3.69 -5.68 25.52
N ARG A 824 2.85 -4.66 25.33
CA ARG A 824 1.82 -4.54 24.28
C ARG A 824 1.91 -3.16 23.64
N GLY A 825 0.96 -2.81 22.77
CA GLY A 825 0.89 -1.46 22.20
C GLY A 825 0.98 -0.39 23.27
N ASN A 826 1.85 0.59 23.04
CA ASN A 826 2.16 1.65 23.97
C ASN A 826 2.17 2.99 23.21
N PRO A 827 1.09 3.77 23.30
CA PRO A 827 0.97 5.00 22.54
C PRO A 827 1.88 6.12 23.04
N ASP A 828 2.34 6.02 24.30
CA ASP A 828 3.20 7.01 24.95
C ASP A 828 4.69 6.62 24.88
N GLY A 829 5.01 5.49 24.24
CA GLY A 829 6.38 5.01 24.03
C GLY A 829 7.11 5.76 22.92
N THR A 830 8.36 5.34 22.64
CA THR A 830 9.19 5.94 21.59
C THR A 830 8.59 5.72 20.19
N ASN A 831 7.85 4.62 20.02
CA ASN A 831 7.09 4.32 18.83
C ASN A 831 5.63 4.10 19.24
N ALA A 832 4.80 5.14 19.07
CA ALA A 832 3.39 5.06 19.44
C ALA A 832 2.66 3.91 18.72
N ARG A 833 3.09 3.53 17.52
CA ARG A 833 2.45 2.48 16.71
C ARG A 833 3.09 1.09 16.86
N THR A 834 3.74 0.83 17.99
CA THR A 834 4.27 -0.50 18.34
C THR A 834 3.14 -1.49 18.67
N THR A 835 3.33 -2.78 18.34
CA THR A 835 2.46 -3.88 18.79
C THR A 835 2.94 -4.51 20.11
N GLY A 836 4.13 -4.10 20.56
CA GLY A 836 4.80 -4.64 21.75
C GLY A 836 5.31 -6.08 21.58
N ILE A 837 5.93 -6.60 22.64
CA ILE A 837 6.55 -7.93 22.65
C ILE A 837 5.51 -9.05 22.40
N GLN A 838 4.27 -8.90 22.87
CA GLN A 838 3.21 -9.88 22.61
C GLN A 838 2.82 -9.95 21.12
N GLY A 839 2.79 -8.79 20.43
CA GLY A 839 2.58 -8.78 18.99
C GLY A 839 3.75 -9.41 18.24
N ALA A 840 4.98 -9.09 18.65
CA ALA A 840 6.21 -9.70 18.15
C ALA A 840 6.21 -11.23 18.25
N LEU A 841 5.72 -11.78 19.37
CA LEU A 841 5.62 -13.23 19.58
C LEU A 841 4.63 -13.91 18.61
N LYS A 842 3.50 -13.27 18.30
CA LYS A 842 2.57 -13.78 17.27
C LYS A 842 3.22 -13.73 15.88
N ARG A 843 3.95 -12.65 15.58
CA ARG A 843 4.59 -12.44 14.27
C ARG A 843 5.76 -13.39 14.02
N ILE A 844 6.59 -13.68 15.02
CA ILE A 844 7.72 -14.62 14.87
C ILE A 844 7.24 -16.06 14.61
N ASP A 845 6.07 -16.43 15.14
CA ASP A 845 5.47 -17.75 14.88
C ASP A 845 5.10 -17.90 13.40
N HIS A 846 4.54 -16.84 12.80
CA HIS A 846 4.29 -16.79 11.37
C HIS A 846 5.58 -16.91 10.55
N ILE A 847 6.61 -16.11 10.87
CA ILE A 847 7.90 -16.16 10.17
C ILE A 847 8.52 -17.57 10.24
N GLN A 848 8.46 -18.23 11.41
CA GLN A 848 8.97 -19.60 11.55
C GLN A 848 8.21 -20.59 10.69
N ASP A 849 6.87 -20.52 10.66
CA ASP A 849 6.05 -21.40 9.83
C ASP A 849 6.32 -21.18 8.32
N HIS A 850 6.42 -19.92 7.90
CA HIS A 850 6.76 -19.53 6.53
C HIS A 850 8.10 -20.16 6.08
N VAL A 851 9.16 -19.99 6.88
CA VAL A 851 10.47 -20.58 6.58
C VAL A 851 10.40 -22.11 6.59
N ASN A 852 9.65 -22.73 7.51
CA ASN A 852 9.48 -24.18 7.55
C ASN A 852 8.75 -24.74 6.31
N LYS A 853 7.77 -24.02 5.75
CA LYS A 853 7.12 -24.38 4.48
C LYS A 853 8.12 -24.39 3.33
N LEU A 854 8.96 -23.36 3.21
CA LEU A 854 9.98 -23.26 2.17
C LEU A 854 11.12 -24.27 2.37
N HIS A 855 11.48 -24.56 3.62
CA HIS A 855 12.40 -25.64 3.97
C HIS A 855 11.83 -27.01 3.53
N THR A 856 10.54 -27.27 3.78
CA THR A 856 9.88 -28.49 3.29
C THR A 856 9.88 -28.57 1.76
N GLN A 857 9.69 -27.44 1.09
CA GLN A 857 9.70 -27.35 -0.37
C GLN A 857 11.07 -27.69 -0.97
N ILE A 858 12.17 -27.14 -0.42
CA ILE A 858 13.52 -27.48 -0.90
C ILE A 858 13.88 -28.95 -0.64
N GLY A 859 13.41 -29.51 0.49
CA GLY A 859 13.55 -30.94 0.77
C GLY A 859 12.85 -31.80 -0.29
N SER A 860 11.66 -31.40 -0.73
CA SER A 860 10.95 -32.05 -1.83
C SER A 860 11.72 -31.99 -3.16
N TYR A 861 12.26 -30.82 -3.52
CA TYR A 861 13.09 -30.67 -4.72
C TYR A 861 14.34 -31.57 -4.67
N THR A 862 15.02 -31.60 -3.52
CA THR A 862 16.19 -32.47 -3.30
C THR A 862 15.85 -33.94 -3.57
N ASN A 863 14.73 -34.44 -3.03
CA ASN A 863 14.30 -35.83 -3.22
C ASN A 863 14.02 -36.16 -4.69
N VAL A 864 13.38 -35.24 -5.43
CA VAL A 864 13.09 -35.42 -6.86
C VAL A 864 14.38 -35.49 -7.68
N LEU A 865 15.35 -34.63 -7.36
CA LEU A 865 16.65 -34.58 -8.07
C LEU A 865 17.49 -35.83 -7.79
N GLU A 866 17.55 -36.30 -6.54
CA GLU A 866 18.25 -37.53 -6.17
C GLU A 866 17.66 -38.75 -6.87
N SER A 867 16.33 -38.88 -6.86
CA SER A 867 15.64 -39.97 -7.55
C SER A 867 15.89 -39.94 -9.05
N SER A 868 15.83 -38.76 -9.66
CA SER A 868 16.08 -38.57 -11.10
C SER A 868 17.53 -38.89 -11.47
N SER A 869 18.49 -38.45 -10.65
CA SER A 869 19.91 -38.75 -10.84
C SER A 869 20.19 -40.25 -10.76
N SER A 870 19.64 -40.94 -9.74
CA SER A 870 19.80 -42.38 -9.56
C SER A 870 19.19 -43.16 -10.74
N ARG A 871 17.99 -42.75 -11.18
CA ARG A 871 17.33 -43.35 -12.34
C ARG A 871 18.11 -43.13 -13.63
N ALA A 872 18.61 -41.92 -13.87
CA ALA A 872 19.40 -41.60 -15.06
C ALA A 872 20.68 -42.43 -15.11
N SER A 873 21.37 -42.56 -13.97
CA SER A 873 22.57 -43.40 -13.83
C SER A 873 22.28 -44.87 -14.14
N MET A 874 21.18 -45.43 -13.59
CA MET A 874 20.76 -46.81 -13.87
C MET A 874 20.42 -47.02 -15.36
N LEU A 875 19.63 -46.11 -15.94
CA LEU A 875 19.24 -46.19 -17.35
C LEU A 875 20.46 -46.05 -18.27
N TYR A 876 21.41 -45.19 -17.92
CA TYR A 876 22.64 -45.02 -18.68
C TYR A 876 23.42 -46.34 -18.75
N VAL A 877 23.60 -47.03 -17.62
CA VAL A 877 24.27 -48.34 -17.58
C VAL A 877 23.53 -49.37 -18.43
N ASN A 878 22.19 -49.39 -18.37
CA ASN A 878 21.39 -50.31 -19.18
C ASN A 878 21.49 -50.00 -20.69
N VAL A 879 21.41 -48.73 -21.08
CA VAL A 879 21.53 -48.30 -22.47
C VAL A 879 22.93 -48.59 -23.01
N GLU A 880 23.98 -48.36 -22.22
CA GLU A 880 25.35 -48.73 -22.59
C GLU A 880 25.53 -50.25 -22.73
N SER A 881 24.90 -51.05 -21.87
CA SER A 881 24.88 -52.51 -22.01
C SER A 881 24.21 -52.94 -23.32
N ILE A 882 23.02 -52.42 -23.61
CA ILE A 882 22.28 -52.72 -24.84
C ILE A 882 23.05 -52.24 -26.07
N LYS A 883 23.66 -51.05 -26.00
CA LYS A 883 24.53 -50.52 -27.06
C LYS A 883 25.67 -51.49 -27.33
N ASN A 884 26.37 -51.95 -26.31
CA ASN A 884 27.44 -52.94 -26.45
C ASN A 884 26.94 -54.27 -27.02
N ASP A 885 25.74 -54.73 -26.66
CA ASP A 885 25.15 -55.93 -27.29
C ASP A 885 24.88 -55.72 -28.80
N VAL A 886 24.41 -54.52 -29.17
CA VAL A 886 24.06 -54.18 -30.56
C VAL A 886 25.29 -53.96 -31.44
N ILE A 887 26.23 -53.09 -31.04
CA ILE A 887 27.38 -52.69 -31.86
C ILE A 887 28.71 -53.29 -31.39
N GLY A 888 28.83 -53.75 -30.15
CA GLY A 888 30.06 -54.35 -29.64
C GLY A 888 30.36 -55.69 -30.30
N ALA A 889 31.62 -55.92 -30.66
CA ALA A 889 32.11 -57.18 -31.19
C ALA A 889 32.55 -58.11 -30.05
N ASP A 890 32.21 -59.40 -30.13
CA ASP A 890 32.84 -60.41 -29.28
C ASP A 890 34.30 -60.52 -29.70
N LEU A 891 35.22 -60.01 -28.87
CA LEU A 891 36.65 -59.99 -29.17
C LEU A 891 37.23 -61.40 -29.29
N GLY A 892 36.69 -62.38 -28.57
CA GLY A 892 37.12 -63.78 -28.64
C GLY A 892 36.74 -64.40 -29.99
N GLU A 893 35.48 -64.25 -30.39
CA GLU A 893 35.00 -64.73 -31.69
C GLU A 893 35.66 -63.96 -32.85
N SER A 894 35.78 -62.64 -32.75
CA SER A 894 36.39 -61.79 -33.78
C SER A 894 37.87 -62.11 -33.98
N MET A 895 38.60 -62.40 -32.90
CA MET A 895 39.99 -62.84 -32.97
C MET A 895 40.11 -64.22 -33.63
N LEU A 896 39.22 -65.16 -33.32
CA LEU A 896 39.17 -66.48 -33.96
C LEU A 896 38.90 -66.37 -35.47
N ILE A 897 37.91 -65.55 -35.85
CA ILE A 897 37.57 -65.28 -37.25
C ILE A 897 38.73 -64.59 -37.97
N TYR A 898 39.38 -63.59 -37.35
CA TYR A 898 40.56 -62.93 -37.90
C TYR A 898 41.70 -63.93 -38.15
N LYS A 899 42.01 -64.78 -37.16
CA LYS A 899 43.03 -65.83 -37.30
C LYS A 899 42.67 -66.82 -38.40
N GLN A 900 41.39 -67.20 -38.52
CA GLN A 900 40.91 -68.09 -39.58
C GLN A 900 41.11 -67.46 -40.97
N TYR A 901 40.72 -66.21 -41.18
CA TYR A 901 40.92 -65.51 -42.46
C TYR A 901 42.40 -65.27 -42.76
N LEU A 902 43.22 -65.01 -41.74
CA LEU A 902 44.66 -64.82 -41.89
C LEU A 902 45.30 -66.12 -42.43
N THR A 903 44.98 -67.26 -41.80
CA THR A 903 45.47 -68.57 -42.25
C THR A 903 44.93 -68.93 -43.64
N GLN A 904 43.67 -68.62 -43.97
CA GLN A 904 43.14 -68.83 -45.33
C GLN A 904 43.85 -67.93 -46.35
N PHE A 905 44.13 -66.68 -46.02
CA PHE A 905 44.86 -65.75 -46.88
C PHE A 905 46.30 -66.22 -47.15
N GLU A 906 47.00 -66.70 -46.11
CA GLU A 906 48.32 -67.33 -46.24
C GLU A 906 48.29 -68.59 -47.13
N ALA A 907 47.30 -69.47 -46.92
CA ALA A 907 47.11 -70.68 -47.73
C ALA A 907 46.78 -70.35 -49.21
N MET A 908 45.99 -69.30 -49.46
CA MET A 908 45.70 -68.81 -50.81
C MET A 908 46.94 -68.23 -51.49
N LEU A 909 47.78 -67.47 -50.77
CA LEU A 909 49.06 -66.98 -51.30
C LEU A 909 49.98 -68.13 -51.71
N GLN A 910 50.05 -69.20 -50.89
CA GLN A 910 50.78 -70.41 -51.24
C GLN A 910 50.19 -71.13 -52.46
N THR A 911 48.86 -71.25 -52.52
CA THR A 911 48.15 -71.91 -53.65
C THR A 911 48.31 -71.11 -54.95
N SER A 912 48.18 -69.78 -54.91
CA SER A 912 48.41 -68.89 -56.05
C SER A 912 49.87 -68.95 -56.52
N SER A 913 50.82 -69.02 -55.59
CA SER A 913 52.24 -69.25 -55.90
C SER A 913 52.45 -70.59 -56.61
N MET A 914 51.81 -71.67 -56.14
CA MET A 914 51.86 -72.99 -56.80
C MET A 914 51.17 -72.99 -58.18
N ILE A 915 50.01 -72.35 -58.34
CA ILE A 915 49.29 -72.25 -59.64
C ILE A 915 50.09 -71.39 -60.64
N SER A 916 50.72 -70.29 -60.21
CA SER A 916 51.61 -69.48 -61.06
C SER A 916 52.84 -70.26 -61.55
N LYS A 917 53.27 -71.27 -60.79
CA LYS A 917 54.35 -72.21 -61.15
C LYS A 917 53.90 -73.32 -62.11
N ILE A 918 52.60 -73.44 -62.40
CA ILE A 918 52.08 -74.28 -63.50
C ILE A 918 52.21 -73.48 -64.81
N SER A 919 53.44 -73.11 -65.15
CA SER A 919 53.82 -72.92 -66.55
C SER A 919 54.08 -74.30 -67.14
N LEU A 920 53.84 -74.47 -68.44
CA LEU A 920 53.91 -75.72 -69.21
C LEU A 920 55.17 -76.59 -68.96
N LEU A 921 56.20 -76.02 -68.31
CA LEU A 921 57.48 -76.64 -67.99
C LEU A 921 57.44 -77.71 -66.88
N ASN A 922 56.37 -77.80 -66.06
CA ASN A 922 56.28 -78.75 -64.94
C ASN A 922 55.25 -79.88 -65.12
N TYR A 923 54.66 -80.04 -66.32
CA TYR A 923 53.76 -81.17 -66.63
C TYR A 923 54.37 -82.16 -67.65
N MET A 924 55.60 -81.93 -68.11
CA MET A 924 56.42 -82.93 -68.80
C MET A 924 57.46 -83.46 -67.83
#